data_AF-A0A9P9IVF8-F1
#
_entry.id   AF-A0A9P9IVF8-F1
#
_cell.length_a   1.000
_cell.length_b   1.000
_cell.length_c   1.000
_cell.angle_alpha   90.00
_cell.angle_beta   90.00
_cell.angle_gamma   90.00
#
_symmetry.space_group_name_H-M   'P 1'
#
loop_
_entity.id
_entity.type
_entity.pdbx_description
1 polymer ?
#
loop_
_entity_poly.entity_id
_entity_poly.type
_entity_poly.pdbx_seq_one_letter_code
_entity_poly.pdbx_strand_id
1 'polypeptide(L)'
;MATSTRLGVSMRPLGFDSKSVAAAAETLSLSFSSDPLISWLYRDAAGPRWSNLLPAVQRWQGFRVRDYLLGGIGMEAVVQKDTPTSVGVCFLFPPRSQYRWLRPWWWGSYLSYYWDLVWNRPHEPLADEKRIAIMFEHHFEGFKRITSQYPPGSVYYLEIAAVRPDAQGLGVGGKIMEWVVQRVGDSHCFLECTDLKNVPFYEKYGFKLIDEARLEDEKDPDHATTFYYMAKITCEGYGTRLTWGPTDLDAPTEGILLNPVRPSRLEQRTLLADSTIECTESIEFGDTVELEQVWSPDSQLDMLYLQHGPDSAIGTETPGDEVSKKLMENFVTSGHLTLTGRSGQGSVLMSDIVPLCDTSTSLRQTCLAYQASLEEEARHLTPIYLQSALSGYFEDLARPEKLELDATLATGVLLCSVSISSLYIWTPLMKGLRAVLQHRGLLSNAKRPPLADHLVEVIALLDIPYFTLNRISQPMNLWAAYVAPSKKSGVEHTSGLPYTMINLLDNLESPTTEKKLLEWTGELGEVFIQIHIWEAFRMAAILHSRALRSTTTTSSDPEALVSAIPSQALIRMKTFAAIQAVVDSGAFTFRQPFGGAIIYPLFIASLFTEEKSKERRLAGVTFHHLKDNDEGRNSQVAWDIVQEVWSRAKSRVGVCRLALAKEFAAEMKIELYLY
;
A
#
# COMPACT_ATOMS: atom_id res chain seq x y z
N MET A 1 46.70 -19.28 -30.49
CA MET A 1 45.77 -18.29 -29.91
C MET A 1 45.25 -17.43 -31.05
N ALA A 2 43.94 -17.38 -31.29
CA ALA A 2 43.36 -16.49 -32.30
C ALA A 2 42.98 -15.16 -31.62
N THR A 3 43.50 -14.04 -32.12
CA THR A 3 43.09 -12.70 -31.67
C THR A 3 41.69 -12.40 -32.20
N SER A 4 40.67 -12.56 -31.35
CA SER A 4 39.28 -12.26 -31.72
C SER A 4 39.12 -10.79 -32.11
N THR A 5 38.96 -10.55 -33.41
CA THR A 5 38.85 -9.21 -33.98
C THR A 5 37.47 -8.63 -33.65
N ARG A 6 37.36 -7.91 -32.51
CA ARG A 6 36.15 -7.17 -32.13
C ARG A 6 35.75 -6.23 -33.26
N LEU A 7 34.50 -6.28 -33.73
CA LEU A 7 34.04 -5.32 -34.73
C LEU A 7 33.88 -3.92 -34.13
N GLY A 8 34.12 -2.90 -34.96
CA GLY A 8 33.77 -1.51 -34.68
C GLY A 8 32.26 -1.32 -34.72
N VAL A 9 31.60 -1.58 -33.58
CA VAL A 9 30.15 -1.53 -33.42
C VAL A 9 29.75 -0.34 -32.56
N SER A 10 28.80 0.45 -33.05
CA SER A 10 28.17 1.56 -32.33
C SER A 10 26.66 1.33 -32.18
N MET A 11 26.12 1.61 -31.00
CA MET A 11 24.68 1.58 -30.74
C MET A 11 24.02 2.87 -31.22
N ARG A 12 22.88 2.78 -31.91
CA ARG A 12 22.03 3.94 -32.28
C ARG A 12 20.54 3.62 -32.10
N PRO A 13 19.65 4.62 -31.94
CA PRO A 13 18.20 4.40 -31.93
C PRO A 13 17.72 3.73 -33.23
N LEU A 14 16.84 2.74 -33.10
CA LEU A 14 16.27 2.04 -34.26
C LEU A 14 15.22 2.91 -34.96
N GLY A 15 15.25 2.92 -36.31
CA GLY A 15 14.32 3.69 -37.13
C GLY A 15 12.91 3.12 -37.18
N PHE A 16 11.92 4.01 -37.34
CA PHE A 16 10.50 3.67 -37.53
C PHE A 16 10.12 3.40 -38.99
N ASP A 17 11.03 3.67 -39.92
CA ASP A 17 10.80 3.44 -41.34
C ASP A 17 10.76 1.94 -41.66
N SER A 18 10.06 1.59 -42.74
CA SER A 18 9.85 0.19 -43.12
C SER A 18 11.12 -0.60 -43.40
N LYS A 19 12.27 0.05 -43.70
CA LYS A 19 13.54 -0.67 -43.90
C LYS A 19 14.19 -1.03 -42.56
N SER A 20 14.27 -0.09 -41.63
CA SER A 20 14.78 -0.34 -40.28
C SER A 20 13.94 -1.40 -39.54
N VAL A 21 12.61 -1.29 -39.63
CA VAL A 21 11.68 -2.27 -39.04
C VAL A 21 11.85 -3.66 -39.65
N ALA A 22 12.02 -3.77 -40.98
CA ALA A 22 12.24 -5.04 -41.65
C ALA A 22 13.61 -5.67 -41.32
N ALA A 23 14.68 -4.87 -41.28
CA ALA A 23 16.02 -5.36 -40.93
C ALA A 23 16.10 -5.84 -39.47
N ALA A 24 15.36 -5.18 -38.55
CA ALA A 24 15.19 -5.65 -37.19
C ALA A 24 14.40 -6.97 -37.15
N ALA A 25 13.27 -7.07 -37.85
CA ALA A 25 12.45 -8.29 -37.93
C ALA A 25 13.22 -9.51 -38.48
N GLU A 26 14.04 -9.30 -39.53
CA GLU A 26 14.96 -10.33 -40.05
C GLU A 26 15.98 -10.73 -38.98
N THR A 27 16.59 -9.75 -38.32
CA THR A 27 17.59 -9.99 -37.26
C THR A 27 17.00 -10.79 -36.09
N LEU A 28 15.79 -10.49 -35.63
CA LEU A 28 15.09 -11.30 -34.61
C LEU A 28 14.89 -12.74 -35.10
N SER A 29 14.36 -12.88 -36.31
CA SER A 29 14.02 -14.19 -36.92
C SER A 29 15.23 -15.10 -37.09
N LEU A 30 16.38 -14.53 -37.47
CA LEU A 30 17.64 -15.27 -37.58
C LEU A 30 18.26 -15.56 -36.21
N SER A 31 18.23 -14.60 -35.27
CA SER A 31 18.87 -14.74 -33.95
C SER A 31 18.20 -15.84 -33.10
N PHE A 32 16.87 -15.87 -33.07
CA PHE A 32 16.09 -16.85 -32.30
C PHE A 32 15.69 -18.10 -33.10
N SER A 33 16.27 -18.30 -34.29
CA SER A 33 15.94 -19.43 -35.17
C SER A 33 16.24 -20.82 -34.59
N SER A 34 17.12 -20.89 -33.60
CA SER A 34 17.54 -22.12 -32.88
C SER A 34 17.21 -22.06 -31.39
N ASP A 35 16.31 -21.16 -30.99
CA ASP A 35 15.94 -20.94 -29.59
C ASP A 35 15.05 -22.09 -29.05
N PRO A 36 15.22 -22.54 -27.79
CA PRO A 36 14.42 -23.62 -27.21
C PRO A 36 12.92 -23.29 -27.10
N LEU A 37 12.56 -22.08 -26.67
CA LEU A 37 11.16 -21.64 -26.60
C LEU A 37 10.55 -21.59 -27.99
N ILE A 38 11.25 -20.99 -28.97
CA ILE A 38 10.73 -20.87 -30.34
C ILE A 38 10.57 -22.26 -30.98
N SER A 39 11.46 -23.20 -30.64
CA SER A 39 11.31 -24.60 -31.06
C SER A 39 10.14 -25.33 -30.40
N TRP A 40 9.87 -25.05 -29.12
CA TRP A 40 8.76 -25.62 -28.34
C TRP A 40 7.39 -25.11 -28.80
N LEU A 41 7.31 -23.83 -29.16
CA LEU A 41 6.07 -23.17 -29.60
C LEU A 41 5.50 -23.74 -30.90
N TYR A 42 6.30 -24.37 -31.78
CA TYR A 42 5.83 -24.81 -33.10
C TYR A 42 4.91 -26.04 -33.08
N ARG A 43 3.88 -26.04 -33.96
CA ARG A 43 2.94 -27.17 -34.14
C ARG A 43 3.58 -28.40 -34.80
N ASP A 44 4.66 -28.21 -35.56
CA ASP A 44 5.36 -29.27 -36.29
C ASP A 44 6.89 -29.06 -36.18
N ALA A 45 7.58 -30.03 -35.61
CA ALA A 45 9.02 -30.02 -35.45
C ALA A 45 9.78 -30.10 -36.80
N ALA A 46 9.19 -30.70 -37.83
CA ALA A 46 9.74 -30.78 -39.19
C ALA A 46 9.35 -29.59 -40.08
N GLY A 47 8.47 -28.70 -39.60
CA GLY A 47 7.98 -27.55 -40.32
C GLY A 47 9.03 -26.46 -40.57
N PRO A 48 8.73 -25.47 -41.44
CA PRO A 48 9.61 -24.34 -41.67
C PRO A 48 9.78 -23.51 -40.38
N ARG A 49 10.98 -22.95 -40.19
CA ARG A 49 11.41 -22.22 -38.99
C ARG A 49 11.56 -20.72 -39.29
N TRP A 50 11.78 -19.89 -38.28
CA TRP A 50 12.03 -18.45 -38.48
C TRP A 50 13.25 -18.14 -39.37
N SER A 51 14.23 -19.05 -39.44
CA SER A 51 15.36 -18.99 -40.39
C SER A 51 14.96 -19.05 -41.87
N ASN A 52 13.75 -19.54 -42.20
CA ASN A 52 13.22 -19.52 -43.56
C ASN A 52 12.65 -18.15 -43.98
N LEU A 53 12.61 -17.16 -43.07
CA LEU A 53 12.19 -15.77 -43.33
C LEU A 53 10.86 -15.63 -44.09
N LEU A 54 9.89 -16.51 -43.80
CA LEU A 54 8.60 -16.54 -44.50
C LEU A 54 7.89 -15.18 -44.46
N PRO A 55 7.30 -14.68 -45.57
CA PRO A 55 6.69 -13.34 -45.62
C PRO A 55 5.58 -13.08 -44.60
N ALA A 56 4.89 -14.12 -44.12
CA ALA A 56 3.92 -13.99 -43.03
C ALA A 56 4.60 -13.74 -41.68
N VAL A 57 5.62 -14.56 -41.33
CA VAL A 57 6.46 -14.39 -40.12
C VAL A 57 7.11 -13.00 -40.12
N GLN A 58 7.67 -12.56 -41.25
CA GLN A 58 8.32 -11.24 -41.33
C GLN A 58 7.34 -10.07 -41.18
N ARG A 59 6.09 -10.19 -41.64
CA ARG A 59 5.03 -9.19 -41.35
C ARG A 59 4.67 -9.15 -39.86
N TRP A 60 4.57 -10.31 -39.21
CA TRP A 60 4.28 -10.40 -37.78
C TRP A 60 5.44 -9.90 -36.89
N GLN A 61 6.68 -10.29 -37.19
CA GLN A 61 7.86 -9.73 -36.49
C GLN A 61 8.01 -8.23 -36.74
N GLY A 62 7.72 -7.74 -37.96
CA GLY A 62 7.69 -6.30 -38.26
C GLY A 62 6.63 -5.54 -37.47
N PHE A 63 5.49 -6.17 -37.20
CA PHE A 63 4.45 -5.63 -36.31
C PHE A 63 4.91 -5.61 -34.85
N ARG A 64 5.48 -6.70 -34.32
CA ARG A 64 6.09 -6.73 -32.97
C ARG A 64 7.15 -5.63 -32.79
N VAL A 65 8.05 -5.47 -33.77
CA VAL A 65 9.06 -4.40 -33.76
C VAL A 65 8.41 -3.01 -33.68
N ARG A 66 7.29 -2.75 -34.37
CA ARG A 66 6.55 -1.48 -34.25
C ARG A 66 5.94 -1.30 -32.86
N ASP A 67 5.34 -2.34 -32.29
CA ASP A 67 4.76 -2.32 -30.94
C ASP A 67 5.83 -2.00 -29.88
N TYR A 68 6.94 -2.73 -29.90
CA TYR A 68 8.09 -2.52 -29.02
C TYR A 68 8.74 -1.15 -29.20
N LEU A 69 8.77 -0.64 -30.44
CA LEU A 69 9.21 0.72 -30.73
C LEU A 69 8.24 1.78 -30.20
N LEU A 70 6.93 1.52 -30.07
CA LEU A 70 5.97 2.45 -29.48
C LEU A 70 6.01 2.43 -27.94
N GLY A 71 6.09 1.24 -27.32
CA GLY A 71 6.10 1.07 -25.88
C GLY A 71 7.45 1.32 -25.20
N GLY A 72 8.56 0.92 -25.84
CA GLY A 72 9.89 0.82 -25.24
C GLY A 72 10.99 1.62 -25.95
N ILE A 73 12.24 1.29 -25.65
CA ILE A 73 13.45 1.88 -26.25
C ILE A 73 14.09 0.83 -27.15
N GLY A 74 13.81 0.92 -28.46
CA GLY A 74 14.47 0.11 -29.49
C GLY A 74 15.79 0.73 -29.93
N MET A 75 16.86 -0.06 -29.87
CA MET A 75 18.19 0.31 -30.36
C MET A 75 18.71 -0.77 -31.32
N GLU A 76 19.60 -0.37 -32.22
CA GLU A 76 20.37 -1.27 -33.07
C GLU A 76 21.88 -1.12 -32.88
N ALA A 77 22.57 -2.25 -32.95
CA ALA A 77 24.01 -2.38 -32.95
C ALA A 77 24.51 -2.40 -34.40
N VAL A 78 25.29 -1.38 -34.78
CA VAL A 78 25.61 -1.09 -36.18
C VAL A 78 27.12 -1.12 -36.41
N VAL A 79 27.54 -1.83 -37.46
CA VAL A 79 28.95 -1.86 -37.90
C VAL A 79 29.25 -0.62 -38.74
N GLN A 80 30.33 0.07 -38.40
CA GLN A 80 30.82 1.20 -39.20
C GLN A 80 31.65 0.71 -40.38
N LYS A 81 31.01 0.68 -41.55
CA LYS A 81 31.57 0.53 -42.91
C LYS A 81 30.99 1.64 -43.79
N ASP A 82 31.41 1.74 -45.05
CA ASP A 82 30.91 2.72 -46.02
C ASP A 82 29.38 2.77 -46.12
N THR A 83 28.72 1.63 -45.90
CA THR A 83 27.30 1.56 -45.57
C THR A 83 27.11 1.01 -44.15
N PRO A 84 26.42 1.72 -43.24
CA PRO A 84 26.20 1.25 -41.87
C PRO A 84 25.19 0.09 -41.82
N THR A 85 25.65 -1.12 -41.49
CA THR A 85 24.83 -2.34 -41.44
C THR A 85 24.43 -2.71 -40.02
N SER A 86 23.14 -2.99 -39.82
CA SER A 86 22.60 -3.50 -38.54
C SER A 86 23.00 -4.96 -38.32
N VAL A 87 23.55 -5.29 -37.15
CA VAL A 87 24.01 -6.64 -36.79
C VAL A 87 23.45 -7.18 -35.48
N GLY A 88 22.68 -6.37 -34.76
CA GLY A 88 21.95 -6.76 -33.56
C GLY A 88 20.95 -5.69 -33.16
N VAL A 89 19.95 -6.06 -32.36
CA VAL A 89 18.90 -5.16 -31.88
C VAL A 89 18.57 -5.46 -30.42
N CYS A 90 18.13 -4.46 -29.68
CA CYS A 90 17.58 -4.67 -28.34
C CYS A 90 16.36 -3.77 -28.07
N PHE A 91 15.43 -4.30 -27.27
CA PHE A 91 14.21 -3.61 -26.86
C PHE A 91 14.15 -3.57 -25.34
N LEU A 92 14.37 -2.37 -24.79
CA LEU A 92 14.41 -2.11 -23.35
C LEU A 92 13.18 -1.27 -22.95
N PHE A 93 12.28 -1.84 -22.18
CA PHE A 93 11.08 -1.20 -21.67
C PHE A 93 11.40 -0.43 -20.39
N PRO A 94 11.14 0.89 -20.34
CA PRO A 94 11.32 1.67 -19.13
C PRO A 94 10.16 1.44 -18.16
N PRO A 95 10.40 1.54 -16.84
CA PRO A 95 9.39 1.35 -15.79
C PRO A 95 8.14 2.24 -15.88
N ARG A 96 8.22 3.35 -16.62
CA ARG A 96 7.09 4.24 -16.91
C ARG A 96 6.88 4.30 -18.42
N SER A 97 5.68 3.95 -18.86
CA SER A 97 5.27 4.09 -20.27
C SER A 97 5.57 5.51 -20.76
N GLN A 98 6.18 5.63 -21.94
CA GLN A 98 6.74 6.92 -22.38
C GLN A 98 5.70 7.91 -22.93
N TYR A 99 4.39 7.58 -22.85
CA TYR A 99 3.26 8.41 -23.29
C TYR A 99 3.47 9.12 -24.64
N ARG A 100 4.14 8.44 -25.59
CA ARG A 100 4.66 9.07 -26.80
C ARG A 100 3.57 9.61 -27.73
N TRP A 101 2.35 9.09 -27.61
CA TRP A 101 1.15 9.61 -28.29
C TRP A 101 0.81 11.07 -27.92
N LEU A 102 1.32 11.60 -26.79
CA LEU A 102 1.21 13.02 -26.44
C LEU A 102 2.08 13.94 -27.33
N ARG A 103 2.99 13.38 -28.14
CA ARG A 103 3.89 14.11 -29.04
C ARG A 103 3.39 13.95 -30.49
N PRO A 104 2.84 15.00 -31.15
CA PRO A 104 2.14 14.83 -32.43
C PRO A 104 2.95 14.17 -33.56
N TRP A 105 4.28 14.29 -33.56
CA TRP A 105 5.13 13.63 -34.55
C TRP A 105 5.17 12.10 -34.46
N TRP A 106 4.64 11.51 -33.37
CA TRP A 106 4.46 10.06 -33.23
C TRP A 106 3.13 9.56 -33.82
N TRP A 107 2.18 10.44 -34.13
CA TRP A 107 0.83 10.03 -34.55
C TRP A 107 0.83 9.22 -35.86
N GLY A 108 1.77 9.47 -36.78
CA GLY A 108 1.93 8.64 -37.98
C GLY A 108 2.34 7.19 -37.66
N SER A 109 3.24 7.00 -36.69
CA SER A 109 3.66 5.67 -36.22
C SER A 109 2.53 4.93 -35.50
N TYR A 110 1.79 5.62 -34.63
CA TYR A 110 0.59 5.06 -33.99
C TYR A 110 -0.50 4.72 -35.01
N LEU A 111 -0.75 5.57 -36.01
CA LEU A 111 -1.74 5.31 -37.06
C LEU A 111 -1.35 4.08 -37.90
N SER A 112 -0.08 3.94 -38.27
CA SER A 112 0.41 2.74 -38.96
C SER A 112 0.25 1.47 -38.11
N TYR A 113 0.53 1.56 -36.81
CA TYR A 113 0.36 0.44 -35.88
C TYR A 113 -1.12 0.05 -35.71
N TYR A 114 -2.01 1.02 -35.48
CA TYR A 114 -3.45 0.75 -35.36
C TYR A 114 -4.05 0.24 -36.68
N TRP A 115 -3.53 0.69 -37.83
CA TRP A 115 -3.89 0.12 -39.13
C TRP A 115 -3.47 -1.36 -39.24
N ASP A 116 -2.22 -1.68 -38.88
CA ASP A 116 -1.75 -3.08 -38.86
C ASP A 116 -2.59 -3.94 -37.90
N LEU A 117 -2.84 -3.45 -36.68
CA LEU A 117 -3.59 -4.14 -35.62
C LEU A 117 -5.06 -4.40 -35.99
N VAL A 118 -5.76 -3.39 -36.52
CA VAL A 118 -7.21 -3.50 -36.81
C VAL A 118 -7.46 -4.21 -38.14
N TRP A 119 -6.66 -3.90 -39.18
CA TRP A 119 -6.95 -4.24 -40.57
C TRP A 119 -6.09 -5.40 -41.10
N ASN A 120 -4.77 -5.38 -40.85
CA ASN A 120 -3.87 -6.42 -41.37
C ASN A 120 -3.79 -7.66 -40.47
N ARG A 121 -4.05 -7.52 -39.16
CA ARG A 121 -4.10 -8.57 -38.14
C ARG A 121 -3.02 -9.66 -38.30
N PRO A 122 -1.73 -9.28 -38.35
CA PRO A 122 -0.66 -10.25 -38.57
C PRO A 122 -0.56 -11.22 -37.38
N HIS A 123 -0.46 -12.51 -37.70
CA HIS A 123 -0.37 -13.63 -36.74
C HIS A 123 0.85 -14.50 -37.09
N GLU A 124 1.38 -15.21 -36.09
CA GLU A 124 2.47 -16.17 -36.26
C GLU A 124 1.88 -17.49 -36.81
N PRO A 125 2.23 -17.94 -38.03
CA PRO A 125 1.50 -19.00 -38.72
C PRO A 125 2.03 -20.42 -38.43
N LEU A 126 2.99 -20.58 -37.52
CA LEU A 126 3.72 -21.83 -37.25
C LEU A 126 3.52 -22.34 -35.82
N ALA A 127 3.32 -21.41 -34.88
CA ALA A 127 3.21 -21.69 -33.46
C ALA A 127 1.80 -22.16 -33.03
N ASP A 128 1.73 -22.99 -31.99
CA ASP A 128 0.49 -23.52 -31.41
C ASP A 128 -0.15 -22.50 -30.44
N GLU A 129 -1.46 -22.30 -30.58
CA GLU A 129 -2.22 -21.32 -29.79
C GLU A 129 -2.25 -21.65 -28.29
N LYS A 130 -2.20 -22.93 -27.89
CA LYS A 130 -2.11 -23.32 -26.47
C LYS A 130 -0.72 -23.07 -25.91
N ARG A 131 0.34 -23.44 -26.65
CA ARG A 131 1.73 -23.20 -26.22
C ARG A 131 2.04 -21.70 -26.14
N ILE A 132 1.49 -20.89 -27.05
CA ILE A 132 1.48 -19.42 -26.95
C ILE A 132 0.78 -18.94 -25.67
N ALA A 133 -0.39 -19.48 -25.33
CA ALA A 133 -1.13 -19.07 -24.13
C ALA A 133 -0.36 -19.39 -22.84
N ILE A 134 0.15 -20.63 -22.72
CA ILE A 134 0.98 -21.09 -21.59
C ILE A 134 2.23 -20.21 -21.45
N MET A 135 2.93 -19.92 -22.55
CA MET A 135 4.07 -18.98 -22.56
C MET A 135 3.68 -17.59 -22.01
N PHE A 136 2.57 -17.01 -22.48
CA PHE A 136 2.14 -15.69 -22.01
C PHE A 136 1.67 -15.68 -20.55
N GLU A 137 1.09 -16.77 -20.07
CA GLU A 137 0.68 -16.94 -18.66
C GLU A 137 1.91 -16.95 -17.74
N HIS A 138 2.87 -17.85 -17.98
CA HIS A 138 4.12 -17.89 -17.21
C HIS A 138 4.97 -16.61 -17.34
N HIS A 139 4.99 -15.97 -18.50
CA HIS A 139 5.62 -14.65 -18.68
C HIS A 139 4.96 -13.59 -17.79
N PHE A 140 3.63 -13.45 -17.87
CA PHE A 140 2.90 -12.46 -17.07
C PHE A 140 3.02 -12.72 -15.57
N GLU A 141 2.93 -13.98 -15.14
CA GLU A 141 3.12 -14.37 -13.74
C GLU A 141 4.54 -14.14 -13.25
N GLY A 142 5.57 -14.54 -14.01
CA GLY A 142 6.98 -14.33 -13.67
C GLY A 142 7.32 -12.85 -13.56
N PHE A 143 6.96 -12.07 -14.58
CA PHE A 143 7.06 -10.62 -14.57
C PHE A 143 6.35 -10.02 -13.35
N LYS A 144 5.10 -10.39 -13.07
CA LYS A 144 4.33 -9.85 -11.93
C LYS A 144 4.93 -10.26 -10.59
N ARG A 145 5.33 -11.53 -10.41
CA ARG A 145 5.92 -12.11 -9.18
C ARG A 145 7.27 -11.49 -8.82
N ILE A 146 8.05 -11.09 -9.82
CA ILE A 146 9.37 -10.50 -9.63
C ILE A 146 9.29 -8.97 -9.54
N THR A 147 8.49 -8.31 -10.38
CA THR A 147 8.36 -6.84 -10.33
C THR A 147 7.57 -6.33 -9.13
N SER A 148 6.70 -7.14 -8.51
CA SER A 148 5.99 -6.79 -7.26
C SER A 148 6.91 -6.67 -6.03
N GLN A 149 8.12 -7.25 -6.08
CA GLN A 149 9.12 -7.17 -5.02
C GLN A 149 9.83 -5.80 -4.97
N TYR A 150 9.60 -4.97 -5.98
CA TYR A 150 10.22 -3.65 -6.16
C TYR A 150 9.16 -2.55 -6.26
N PRO A 151 9.51 -1.27 -6.02
CA PRO A 151 8.54 -0.17 -6.13
C PRO A 151 7.86 -0.14 -7.51
N PRO A 152 6.52 -0.15 -7.62
CA PRO A 152 5.83 -0.20 -8.90
C PRO A 152 6.22 0.95 -9.83
N GLY A 153 6.74 0.60 -11.01
CA GLY A 153 7.35 1.57 -11.92
C GLY A 153 8.76 2.04 -11.49
N SER A 154 9.59 1.10 -10.99
CA SER A 154 11.06 1.24 -10.85
C SER A 154 11.88 0.27 -11.73
N VAL A 155 11.34 -0.90 -12.06
CA VAL A 155 12.05 -1.95 -12.81
C VAL A 155 12.02 -1.71 -14.32
N TYR A 156 13.18 -1.70 -14.98
CA TYR A 156 13.30 -1.82 -16.43
C TYR A 156 13.12 -3.27 -16.89
N TYR A 157 12.55 -3.50 -18.06
CA TYR A 157 12.41 -4.86 -18.61
C TYR A 157 13.10 -5.00 -19.97
N LEU A 158 14.01 -5.97 -20.08
CA LEU A 158 14.72 -6.30 -21.31
C LEU A 158 14.06 -7.51 -21.98
N GLU A 159 13.07 -7.26 -22.82
CA GLU A 159 12.40 -8.28 -23.65
C GLU A 159 13.37 -8.93 -24.64
N ILE A 160 14.28 -8.14 -25.26
CA ILE A 160 15.14 -8.62 -26.34
C ILE A 160 16.55 -8.05 -26.25
N ALA A 161 17.54 -8.95 -26.37
CA ALA A 161 18.88 -8.66 -26.88
C ALA A 161 19.26 -9.70 -27.97
N ALA A 162 19.22 -9.29 -29.23
CA ALA A 162 19.40 -10.17 -30.39
C ALA A 162 20.65 -9.79 -31.21
N VAL A 163 21.35 -10.80 -31.75
CA VAL A 163 22.57 -10.65 -32.55
C VAL A 163 22.53 -11.63 -33.72
N ARG A 164 22.67 -11.12 -34.95
CA ARG A 164 22.69 -11.94 -36.17
C ARG A 164 23.72 -13.08 -36.04
N PRO A 165 23.41 -14.31 -36.48
CA PRO A 165 24.36 -15.44 -36.39
C PRO A 165 25.73 -15.17 -37.02
N ASP A 166 25.78 -14.40 -38.11
CA ASP A 166 27.01 -13.98 -38.81
C ASP A 166 27.88 -12.97 -38.02
N ALA A 167 27.38 -12.44 -36.90
CA ALA A 167 28.06 -11.48 -36.04
C ALA A 167 28.21 -11.94 -34.56
N GLN A 168 27.78 -13.16 -34.23
CA GLN A 168 27.94 -13.74 -32.89
C GLN A 168 29.42 -14.02 -32.56
N GLY A 169 29.78 -14.01 -31.28
CA GLY A 169 31.17 -14.14 -30.81
C GLY A 169 32.07 -12.90 -31.04
N LEU A 170 31.69 -11.99 -31.95
CA LEU A 170 32.51 -10.82 -32.35
C LEU A 170 32.32 -9.58 -31.46
N GLY A 171 31.64 -9.73 -30.32
CA GLY A 171 31.44 -8.69 -29.29
C GLY A 171 30.13 -7.89 -29.38
N VAL A 172 29.29 -8.10 -30.39
CA VAL A 172 28.03 -7.34 -30.60
C VAL A 172 27.10 -7.40 -29.39
N GLY A 173 26.81 -8.61 -28.87
CA GLY A 173 25.95 -8.77 -27.70
C GLY A 173 26.53 -8.09 -26.45
N GLY A 174 27.86 -8.06 -26.31
CA GLY A 174 28.53 -7.32 -25.25
C GLY A 174 28.32 -5.81 -25.38
N LYS A 175 28.35 -5.25 -26.60
CA LYS A 175 28.03 -3.83 -26.85
C LYS A 175 26.56 -3.49 -26.61
N ILE A 176 25.65 -4.43 -26.85
CA ILE A 176 24.23 -4.30 -26.47
C ILE A 176 24.12 -4.24 -24.94
N MET A 177 24.70 -5.19 -24.20
CA MET A 177 24.58 -5.24 -22.74
C MET A 177 25.34 -4.10 -22.03
N GLU A 178 26.49 -3.65 -22.55
CA GLU A 178 27.15 -2.42 -22.12
C GLU A 178 26.19 -1.22 -22.20
N TRP A 179 25.47 -1.07 -23.31
CA TRP A 179 24.47 0.00 -23.46
C TRP A 179 23.25 -0.20 -22.55
N VAL A 180 22.74 -1.43 -22.39
CA VAL A 180 21.61 -1.70 -21.47
C VAL A 180 22.00 -1.35 -20.05
N VAL A 181 23.15 -1.81 -19.55
CA VAL A 181 23.64 -1.49 -18.20
C VAL A 181 23.87 0.02 -18.05
N GLN A 182 24.45 0.70 -19.05
CA GLN A 182 24.60 2.15 -19.03
C GLN A 182 23.25 2.89 -19.03
N ARG A 183 22.24 2.36 -19.75
CA ARG A 183 20.92 3.00 -19.88
C ARG A 183 20.02 2.76 -18.68
N VAL A 184 20.13 1.59 -18.04
CA VAL A 184 19.47 1.26 -16.77
C VAL A 184 20.15 1.98 -15.61
N GLY A 185 21.49 2.09 -15.64
CA GLY A 185 22.29 2.63 -14.55
C GLY A 185 22.06 1.84 -13.27
N ASP A 186 21.78 2.57 -12.18
CA ASP A 186 21.52 2.01 -10.86
C ASP A 186 20.07 1.53 -10.67
N SER A 187 19.19 1.71 -11.65
CA SER A 187 17.85 1.11 -11.60
C SER A 187 17.90 -0.42 -11.65
N HIS A 188 16.86 -1.07 -11.13
CA HIS A 188 16.67 -2.50 -11.27
C HIS A 188 16.29 -2.85 -12.72
N CYS A 189 16.72 -4.02 -13.20
CA CYS A 189 16.28 -4.53 -14.51
C CYS A 189 15.99 -6.03 -14.47
N PHE A 190 14.84 -6.42 -15.01
CA PHE A 190 14.37 -7.79 -15.19
C PHE A 190 14.56 -8.23 -16.65
N LEU A 191 14.86 -9.52 -16.86
CA LEU A 191 14.84 -10.18 -18.16
C LEU A 191 14.43 -11.65 -18.02
N GLU A 192 13.98 -12.23 -19.12
CA GLU A 192 13.68 -13.65 -19.24
C GLU A 192 14.68 -14.30 -20.19
N CYS A 193 15.14 -15.51 -19.87
CA CYS A 193 16.10 -16.24 -20.68
C CYS A 193 15.59 -17.66 -20.98
N THR A 194 15.77 -18.10 -22.22
CA THR A 194 15.19 -19.32 -22.82
C THR A 194 16.22 -20.43 -23.06
N ASP A 195 17.51 -20.15 -22.91
CA ASP A 195 18.61 -21.11 -23.05
C ASP A 195 19.61 -20.90 -21.91
N LEU A 196 19.75 -21.91 -21.05
CA LEU A 196 20.68 -21.95 -19.92
C LEU A 196 22.13 -21.56 -20.29
N LYS A 197 22.55 -21.80 -21.54
CA LYS A 197 23.88 -21.39 -22.03
C LYS A 197 24.11 -19.88 -21.99
N ASN A 198 23.04 -19.08 -22.00
CA ASN A 198 23.09 -17.62 -21.98
C ASN A 198 23.02 -17.03 -20.55
N VAL A 199 22.65 -17.81 -19.53
CA VAL A 199 22.64 -17.34 -18.13
C VAL A 199 24.03 -16.81 -17.71
N PRO A 200 25.15 -17.55 -17.94
CA PRO A 200 26.50 -17.03 -17.64
C PRO A 200 26.98 -15.90 -18.57
N PHE A 201 26.20 -15.48 -19.56
CA PHE A 201 26.45 -14.24 -20.30
C PHE A 201 25.83 -13.04 -19.57
N TYR A 202 24.58 -13.15 -19.10
CA TYR A 202 23.91 -12.08 -18.36
C TYR A 202 24.49 -11.83 -16.96
N GLU A 203 24.99 -12.87 -16.28
CA GLU A 203 25.66 -12.75 -14.97
C GLU A 203 26.85 -11.77 -15.00
N LYS A 204 27.59 -11.72 -16.12
CA LYS A 204 28.72 -10.80 -16.32
C LYS A 204 28.32 -9.33 -16.35
N TYR A 205 27.02 -9.05 -16.49
CA TYR A 205 26.42 -7.71 -16.48
C TYR A 205 25.63 -7.42 -15.18
N GLY A 206 25.81 -8.25 -14.15
CA GLY A 206 25.23 -8.04 -12.82
C GLY A 206 23.80 -8.57 -12.66
N PHE A 207 23.27 -9.30 -13.64
CA PHE A 207 22.04 -10.06 -13.46
C PHE A 207 22.29 -11.29 -12.59
N LYS A 208 21.30 -11.70 -11.79
CA LYS A 208 21.29 -12.98 -11.07
C LYS A 208 20.09 -13.78 -11.54
N LEU A 209 20.23 -15.10 -11.61
CA LEU A 209 19.08 -16.00 -11.68
C LEU A 209 18.29 -15.88 -10.36
N ILE A 210 16.97 -15.69 -10.47
CA ILE A 210 16.06 -15.49 -9.33
C ILE A 210 15.14 -16.69 -9.15
N ASP A 211 14.65 -17.25 -10.25
CA ASP A 211 13.57 -18.23 -10.29
C ASP A 211 13.59 -18.98 -11.64
N GLU A 212 12.92 -20.13 -11.73
CA GLU A 212 12.79 -20.94 -12.96
C GLU A 212 11.35 -21.44 -13.13
N ALA A 213 10.79 -21.32 -14.34
CA ALA A 213 9.51 -21.96 -14.69
C ALA A 213 9.69 -22.93 -15.87
N ARG A 214 9.27 -24.17 -15.68
CA ARG A 214 9.17 -25.18 -16.74
C ARG A 214 7.85 -24.99 -17.49
N LEU A 215 7.96 -24.80 -18.79
CA LEU A 215 6.86 -24.69 -19.76
C LEU A 215 6.62 -26.08 -20.36
N GLU A 216 5.46 -26.66 -20.10
CA GLU A 216 5.07 -27.98 -20.62
C GLU A 216 3.62 -28.00 -21.13
N ASP A 217 3.34 -28.91 -22.05
CA ASP A 217 2.03 -29.13 -22.67
C ASP A 217 1.48 -30.45 -22.11
N GLU A 218 0.27 -30.43 -21.51
CA GLU A 218 -0.36 -31.63 -20.91
C GLU A 218 -0.43 -32.84 -21.87
N LYS A 219 -0.41 -32.58 -23.18
CA LYS A 219 -0.46 -33.60 -24.23
C LYS A 219 0.90 -34.19 -24.62
N ASP A 220 1.98 -33.53 -24.24
CA ASP A 220 3.34 -33.78 -24.70
C ASP A 220 4.37 -33.34 -23.62
N PRO A 221 4.29 -33.86 -22.38
CA PRO A 221 5.08 -33.38 -21.24
C PRO A 221 6.57 -33.70 -21.32
N ASP A 222 6.96 -34.65 -22.20
CA ASP A 222 8.36 -34.90 -22.54
C ASP A 222 8.96 -33.77 -23.42
N HIS A 223 8.11 -32.98 -24.08
CA HIS A 223 8.49 -31.81 -24.87
C HIS A 223 8.27 -30.52 -24.06
N ALA A 224 9.20 -30.24 -23.16
CA ALA A 224 9.20 -29.06 -22.31
C ALA A 224 10.38 -28.10 -22.60
N THR A 225 10.25 -26.85 -22.14
CA THR A 225 11.32 -25.83 -22.15
C THR A 225 11.30 -25.05 -20.83
N THR A 226 12.28 -24.17 -20.58
CA THR A 226 12.40 -23.46 -19.29
C THR A 226 12.61 -21.96 -19.49
N PHE A 227 11.84 -21.15 -18.75
CA PHE A 227 12.15 -19.75 -18.49
C PHE A 227 13.08 -19.64 -17.27
N TYR A 228 14.27 -19.08 -17.51
CA TYR A 228 15.22 -18.65 -16.49
C TYR A 228 14.98 -17.17 -16.21
N TYR A 229 14.37 -16.87 -15.06
CA TYR A 229 14.03 -15.50 -14.68
C TYR A 229 15.24 -14.81 -14.05
N MET A 230 15.73 -13.72 -14.66
CA MET A 230 16.93 -13.04 -14.19
C MET A 230 16.68 -11.57 -13.87
N ALA A 231 17.28 -11.09 -12.77
CA ALA A 231 17.21 -9.68 -12.39
C ALA A 231 18.61 -9.12 -12.09
N LYS A 232 18.96 -7.99 -12.73
CA LYS A 232 19.97 -7.06 -12.25
C LYS A 232 19.35 -6.28 -11.09
N ILE A 233 19.41 -6.88 -9.92
CA ILE A 233 19.12 -6.23 -8.66
C ILE A 233 20.37 -5.42 -8.30
N THR A 234 20.32 -4.12 -8.53
CA THR A 234 21.14 -3.18 -7.78
C THR A 234 20.77 -3.29 -6.32
N CYS A 235 21.63 -3.95 -5.55
CA CYS A 235 21.66 -3.81 -4.09
C CYS A 235 22.18 -2.41 -3.74
N GLU A 236 21.43 -1.37 -4.14
CA GLU A 236 21.50 -0.09 -3.46
C GLU A 236 21.10 -0.35 -2.01
N GLY A 237 22.09 -0.39 -1.12
CA GLY A 237 21.80 -0.08 0.28
C GLY A 237 21.31 1.36 0.29
N TYR A 238 19.99 1.56 0.34
CA TYR A 238 19.31 2.86 0.29
C TYR A 238 19.54 3.68 1.57
N GLY A 239 20.81 3.91 1.89
CA GLY A 239 21.31 4.84 2.88
C GLY A 239 21.32 6.27 2.36
N THR A 240 20.23 6.74 1.74
CA THR A 240 19.94 8.18 1.68
C THR A 240 19.50 8.65 3.07
N ARG A 241 20.44 8.58 4.02
CA ARG A 241 20.25 9.04 5.39
C ARG A 241 20.17 10.57 5.38
N LEU A 242 19.10 11.10 5.97
CA LEU A 242 18.99 12.52 6.32
C LEU A 242 20.21 12.96 7.12
N THR A 243 20.84 14.06 6.72
CA THR A 243 21.95 14.68 7.45
C THR A 243 21.43 15.33 8.74
N TRP A 244 21.38 14.55 9.80
CA TRP A 244 21.30 15.08 11.16
C TRP A 244 22.68 15.62 11.55
N GLY A 245 22.92 16.90 11.20
CA GLY A 245 23.93 17.70 11.88
C GLY A 245 23.51 17.98 13.34
N PRO A 246 24.42 18.51 14.18
CA PRO A 246 24.03 18.99 15.49
C PRO A 246 23.00 20.13 15.38
N THR A 247 22.17 20.28 16.41
CA THR A 247 21.25 21.41 16.53
C THR A 247 22.02 22.71 16.75
N ASP A 248 22.12 23.52 15.70
CA ASP A 248 22.34 24.96 15.78
C ASP A 248 21.38 25.67 14.81
N LEU A 249 21.02 26.91 15.12
CA LEU A 249 20.05 27.72 14.37
C LEU A 249 20.75 28.61 13.33
N ASP A 250 19.95 29.27 12.48
CA ASP A 250 20.31 30.40 11.60
C ASP A 250 21.13 30.12 10.31
N ALA A 251 20.46 29.65 9.24
CA ALA A 251 20.72 30.05 7.84
C ALA A 251 19.56 29.68 6.87
N PRO A 252 19.15 30.53 5.91
CA PRO A 252 18.08 30.24 4.93
C PRO A 252 18.55 30.01 3.47
N THR A 253 17.79 29.26 2.66
CA THR A 253 17.84 29.34 1.17
C THR A 253 16.55 28.80 0.48
N GLU A 254 16.39 29.08 -0.81
CA GLU A 254 15.12 29.12 -1.60
C GLU A 254 14.72 27.77 -2.29
N GLY A 255 13.57 27.69 -3.00
CA GLY A 255 13.12 26.46 -3.73
C GLY A 255 11.97 26.63 -4.77
N ILE A 256 11.62 25.56 -5.54
CA ILE A 256 10.51 25.44 -6.57
C ILE A 256 10.45 24.01 -7.20
N LEU A 257 9.42 23.42 -7.87
CA LEU A 257 7.93 23.43 -7.73
C LEU A 257 7.16 22.41 -8.68
N LEU A 258 6.66 21.27 -8.15
CA LEU A 258 5.42 20.51 -8.51
C LEU A 258 5.18 19.69 -9.84
N ASN A 259 4.08 18.86 -9.83
CA ASN A 259 3.70 17.70 -10.72
C ASN A 259 2.26 17.87 -11.36
N PRO A 260 1.20 16.97 -11.42
CA PRO A 260 0.92 15.50 -11.19
C PRO A 260 -0.10 14.76 -12.18
N VAL A 261 -0.79 13.65 -11.76
CA VAL A 261 -2.12 13.02 -12.20
C VAL A 261 -2.19 11.74 -13.14
N ARG A 262 -3.23 10.83 -13.01
CA ARG A 262 -3.40 9.48 -13.68
C ARG A 262 -4.76 8.96 -14.38
N PRO A 263 -5.76 8.22 -13.76
CA PRO A 263 -6.53 7.05 -14.31
C PRO A 263 -8.11 7.20 -14.45
N SER A 264 -9.14 6.34 -14.18
CA SER A 264 -9.51 5.14 -13.31
C SER A 264 -10.92 4.49 -13.72
N ARG A 265 -11.76 3.56 -13.12
CA ARG A 265 -11.95 2.77 -11.83
C ARG A 265 -13.11 1.64 -11.84
N LEU A 266 -13.66 1.10 -10.69
CA LEU A 266 -14.43 -0.21 -10.44
C LEU A 266 -15.80 -0.19 -9.59
N GLU A 267 -16.34 -1.32 -9.01
CA GLU A 267 -17.54 -1.63 -8.08
C GLU A 267 -17.54 -3.13 -7.55
N GLN A 268 -18.32 -3.83 -6.64
CA GLN A 268 -19.38 -3.82 -5.52
C GLN A 268 -19.60 -5.32 -4.97
N ARG A 269 -20.30 -5.86 -3.90
CA ARG A 269 -20.98 -5.60 -2.55
C ARG A 269 -21.56 -6.95 -1.90
N THR A 270 -22.33 -7.20 -0.78
CA THR A 270 -23.28 -6.58 0.26
C THR A 270 -23.46 -7.55 1.52
N LEU A 271 -24.25 -7.53 2.67
CA LEU A 271 -25.46 -6.91 3.35
C LEU A 271 -25.68 -7.36 4.89
N LEU A 272 -26.52 -6.65 5.74
CA LEU A 272 -27.39 -7.01 6.96
C LEU A 272 -26.88 -7.48 8.39
N ALA A 273 -27.65 -7.45 9.54
CA ALA A 273 -28.39 -6.38 10.34
C ALA A 273 -29.36 -6.86 11.51
N ASP A 274 -29.38 -6.22 12.72
CA ASP A 274 -30.45 -5.33 13.35
C ASP A 274 -30.55 -5.25 14.94
N SER A 275 -30.83 -4.06 15.54
CA SER A 275 -31.45 -3.72 16.89
C SER A 275 -30.66 -2.97 18.05
N THR A 276 -31.39 -2.31 18.99
CA THR A 276 -30.96 -1.16 19.87
C THR A 276 -31.43 -1.15 21.35
N ILE A 277 -30.73 -0.41 22.26
CA ILE A 277 -31.22 0.09 23.59
C ILE A 277 -30.59 1.47 23.92
N GLU A 278 -31.31 2.36 24.64
CA GLU A 278 -30.84 3.66 25.18
C GLU A 278 -30.62 3.65 26.71
N CYS A 279 -29.74 4.50 27.24
CA CYS A 279 -29.90 5.10 28.58
C CYS A 279 -29.06 6.38 28.76
N THR A 280 -29.49 7.30 29.63
CA THR A 280 -28.84 8.61 29.88
C THR A 280 -28.61 8.84 31.37
N GLU A 281 -27.41 9.29 31.75
CA GLU A 281 -27.20 10.05 32.98
C GLU A 281 -25.92 10.90 32.88
N SER A 282 -25.82 11.95 33.70
CA SER A 282 -24.75 12.96 33.64
C SER A 282 -24.29 13.36 35.04
N ILE A 283 -22.98 13.35 35.29
CA ILE A 283 -22.38 13.65 36.61
C ILE A 283 -21.24 14.68 36.42
N GLU A 284 -21.16 15.66 37.32
CA GLU A 284 -20.15 16.72 37.30
C GLU A 284 -18.82 16.31 37.99
N PHE A 285 -17.76 17.09 37.76
CA PHE A 285 -16.41 16.81 38.27
C PHE A 285 -16.26 17.05 39.78
N GLY A 286 -15.55 16.14 40.44
CA GLY A 286 -14.98 16.31 41.78
C GLY A 286 -13.59 15.66 41.85
N ASP A 287 -12.69 16.24 42.63
CA ASP A 287 -11.30 15.77 42.76
C ASP A 287 -11.17 14.49 43.61
N THR A 288 -10.04 13.78 43.43
CA THR A 288 -9.62 12.58 44.18
C THR A 288 -10.61 11.41 44.18
N VAL A 289 -10.56 10.61 43.10
CA VAL A 289 -11.09 9.23 43.12
C VAL A 289 -10.09 8.31 43.83
N GLU A 290 -10.56 7.54 44.81
CA GLU A 290 -9.76 6.52 45.49
C GLU A 290 -9.41 5.38 44.53
N LEU A 291 -8.14 4.95 44.52
CA LEU A 291 -7.64 3.91 43.60
C LEU A 291 -8.41 2.58 43.71
N GLU A 292 -8.97 2.27 44.89
CA GLU A 292 -9.78 1.06 45.12
C GLU A 292 -11.14 1.11 44.39
N GLN A 293 -11.69 2.30 44.10
CA GLN A 293 -12.96 2.44 43.37
C GLN A 293 -12.79 2.29 41.84
N VAL A 294 -11.55 2.22 41.33
CA VAL A 294 -11.28 1.91 39.91
C VAL A 294 -11.54 0.43 39.61
N TRP A 295 -11.58 -0.44 40.62
CA TRP A 295 -11.66 -1.89 40.48
C TRP A 295 -12.84 -2.54 41.23
N SER A 296 -14.05 -2.02 40.99
CA SER A 296 -15.18 -2.95 40.83
C SER A 296 -14.94 -3.78 39.56
N PRO A 297 -15.33 -5.08 39.49
CA PRO A 297 -15.30 -5.84 38.25
C PRO A 297 -16.33 -5.27 37.26
N ASP A 298 -15.88 -4.32 36.44
CA ASP A 298 -16.63 -3.75 35.33
C ASP A 298 -16.91 -4.85 34.30
N SER A 299 -18.18 -5.08 33.99
CA SER A 299 -18.60 -6.04 32.95
C SER A 299 -18.02 -5.75 31.56
N GLN A 300 -17.45 -4.56 31.34
CA GLN A 300 -16.71 -4.17 30.14
C GLN A 300 -15.33 -4.83 30.02
N LEU A 301 -14.65 -5.14 31.14
CA LEU A 301 -13.42 -5.94 31.14
C LEU A 301 -13.73 -7.43 31.07
N ASP A 302 -14.82 -7.88 31.72
CA ASP A 302 -15.32 -9.25 31.54
C ASP A 302 -15.73 -9.50 30.08
N MET A 303 -16.34 -8.53 29.39
CA MET A 303 -16.63 -8.64 27.95
C MET A 303 -15.38 -8.88 27.09
N LEU A 304 -14.25 -8.26 27.42
CA LEU A 304 -12.96 -8.56 26.77
C LEU A 304 -12.52 -9.99 27.08
N TYR A 305 -12.48 -10.37 28.36
CA TYR A 305 -12.07 -11.72 28.78
C TYR A 305 -12.98 -12.83 28.22
N LEU A 306 -14.28 -12.56 28.05
CA LEU A 306 -15.25 -13.48 27.44
C LEU A 306 -15.10 -13.55 25.91
N GLN A 307 -14.73 -12.45 25.24
CA GLN A 307 -14.35 -12.48 23.82
C GLN A 307 -13.02 -13.23 23.59
N HIS A 308 -12.25 -13.46 24.66
CA HIS A 308 -11.05 -14.31 24.71
C HIS A 308 -11.26 -15.60 25.54
N GLY A 309 -12.52 -16.01 25.74
CA GLY A 309 -12.89 -17.15 26.59
C GLY A 309 -12.73 -18.53 25.91
N PRO A 310 -12.60 -19.62 26.70
CA PRO A 310 -12.20 -20.95 26.20
C PRO A 310 -13.30 -21.77 25.48
N ASP A 311 -14.42 -21.16 25.07
CA ASP A 311 -15.48 -21.85 24.33
C ASP A 311 -15.08 -22.16 22.87
N SER A 312 -14.02 -21.55 22.34
CA SER A 312 -13.34 -22.03 21.13
C SER A 312 -12.37 -23.16 21.50
N ALA A 313 -12.62 -24.37 21.00
CA ALA A 313 -11.86 -25.59 21.33
C ALA A 313 -10.44 -25.63 20.73
N ILE A 314 -9.57 -24.74 21.21
CA ILE A 314 -8.13 -24.69 20.91
C ILE A 314 -7.38 -25.34 22.07
N GLY A 315 -6.47 -26.28 21.77
CA GLY A 315 -5.79 -27.08 22.80
C GLY A 315 -4.90 -26.25 23.72
N THR A 316 -4.78 -26.66 24.98
CA THR A 316 -3.91 -26.05 26.00
C THR A 316 -2.42 -26.38 25.81
N GLU A 317 -1.97 -26.50 24.56
CA GLU A 317 -0.56 -26.60 24.21
C GLU A 317 0.03 -25.19 24.11
N THR A 318 0.85 -24.82 25.10
CA THR A 318 1.64 -23.58 25.03
C THR A 318 2.53 -23.60 23.79
N PRO A 319 2.51 -22.57 22.92
CA PRO A 319 3.34 -22.54 21.71
C PRO A 319 4.81 -22.75 22.04
N GLY A 320 5.46 -23.69 21.35
CA GLY A 320 6.87 -24.02 21.61
C GLY A 320 7.79 -22.82 21.44
N ASP A 321 8.85 -22.74 22.25
CA ASP A 321 9.75 -21.58 22.34
C ASP A 321 10.28 -21.12 20.98
N GLU A 322 10.57 -22.03 20.05
CA GLU A 322 11.08 -21.70 18.71
C GLU A 322 10.03 -20.97 17.84
N VAL A 323 8.72 -21.22 18.04
CA VAL A 323 7.63 -20.48 17.37
C VAL A 323 7.54 -19.07 17.93
N SER A 324 7.59 -18.92 19.26
CA SER A 324 7.64 -17.62 19.93
C SER A 324 8.88 -16.82 19.51
N LYS A 325 10.03 -17.50 19.36
CA LYS A 325 11.28 -16.89 18.90
C LYS A 325 11.20 -16.44 17.43
N LYS A 326 10.73 -17.28 16.51
CA LYS A 326 10.50 -16.92 15.09
C LYS A 326 9.58 -15.69 14.97
N LEU A 327 8.48 -15.65 15.72
CA LEU A 327 7.56 -14.52 15.72
C LEU A 327 8.21 -13.23 16.27
N MET A 328 9.04 -13.32 17.31
CA MET A 328 9.77 -12.14 17.81
C MET A 328 10.82 -11.65 16.78
N GLU A 329 11.53 -12.56 16.13
CA GLU A 329 12.47 -12.23 15.04
C GLU A 329 11.72 -11.54 13.88
N ASN A 330 10.58 -12.09 13.43
CA ASN A 330 9.74 -11.52 12.37
C ASN A 330 9.11 -10.15 12.73
N PHE A 331 8.76 -9.92 14.00
CA PHE A 331 8.32 -8.62 14.50
C PHE A 331 9.44 -7.58 14.36
N VAL A 332 10.64 -7.95 14.80
CA VAL A 332 11.81 -7.07 14.79
C VAL A 332 12.32 -6.80 13.37
N THR A 333 12.21 -7.74 12.43
CA THR A 333 12.57 -7.48 11.02
C THR A 333 11.49 -6.73 10.24
N SER A 334 10.21 -6.96 10.54
CA SER A 334 9.10 -6.59 9.64
C SER A 334 7.82 -6.10 10.32
N GLY A 335 7.30 -6.78 11.35
CA GLY A 335 6.01 -6.43 11.96
C GLY A 335 5.94 -5.01 12.53
N HIS A 336 7.02 -4.54 13.17
CA HIS A 336 7.11 -3.18 13.68
C HIS A 336 6.94 -2.08 12.61
N LEU A 337 7.09 -2.41 11.32
CA LEU A 337 6.93 -1.48 10.20
C LEU A 337 5.47 -1.19 9.87
N THR A 338 4.52 -2.08 10.19
CA THR A 338 3.09 -1.81 9.99
C THR A 338 2.53 -0.90 11.09
N LEU A 339 3.11 -0.93 12.29
CA LEU A 339 2.80 -0.02 13.40
C LEU A 339 3.32 1.41 13.17
N THR A 340 4.57 1.54 12.70
CA THR A 340 5.22 2.86 12.53
C THR A 340 5.01 3.46 11.15
N GLY A 341 4.67 2.64 10.15
CA GLY A 341 4.60 3.01 8.75
C GLY A 341 5.94 3.46 8.13
N ARG A 342 7.07 3.37 8.85
CA ARG A 342 8.35 3.99 8.46
C ARG A 342 9.52 3.00 8.62
N SER A 343 10.21 2.68 7.53
CA SER A 343 11.38 1.79 7.56
C SER A 343 12.66 2.49 8.00
N GLY A 344 13.18 2.14 9.18
CA GLY A 344 14.50 2.57 9.65
C GLY A 344 14.83 2.13 11.08
N GLN A 345 16.12 1.87 11.35
CA GLN A 345 16.68 1.49 12.67
C GLN A 345 16.70 2.65 13.70
N GLY A 346 15.75 3.59 13.59
CA GLY A 346 15.67 4.80 14.41
C GLY A 346 14.22 5.25 14.64
N SER A 347 13.27 4.31 14.59
CA SER A 347 11.93 4.52 15.15
C SER A 347 11.98 4.29 16.66
N VAL A 348 11.21 5.06 17.42
CA VAL A 348 11.10 4.93 18.90
C VAL A 348 10.72 3.51 19.32
N LEU A 349 9.92 2.82 18.48
CA LEU A 349 9.56 1.42 18.65
C LEU A 349 10.80 0.49 18.64
N MET A 350 11.80 0.77 17.81
CA MET A 350 13.05 0.00 17.72
C MET A 350 14.13 0.43 18.72
N SER A 351 14.30 1.73 18.96
CA SER A 351 15.32 2.23 19.88
C SER A 351 14.95 2.06 21.36
N ASP A 352 13.67 2.24 21.70
CA ASP A 352 13.26 2.46 23.10
C ASP A 352 12.20 1.45 23.59
N ILE A 353 11.41 0.83 22.71
CA ILE A 353 10.36 -0.13 23.13
C ILE A 353 10.82 -1.60 23.00
N VAL A 354 11.40 -2.01 21.87
CA VAL A 354 11.87 -3.41 21.67
C VAL A 354 12.87 -3.89 22.75
N PRO A 355 13.84 -3.08 23.23
CA PRO A 355 14.70 -3.49 24.35
C PRO A 355 13.96 -3.74 25.67
N LEU A 356 12.75 -3.20 25.85
CA LEU A 356 11.93 -3.44 27.04
C LEU A 356 11.28 -4.83 27.02
N CYS A 357 11.16 -5.48 25.85
CA CYS A 357 10.62 -6.84 25.71
C CYS A 357 11.49 -7.92 26.39
N ASP A 358 12.76 -7.63 26.68
CA ASP A 358 13.65 -8.51 27.45
C ASP A 358 13.42 -8.42 28.97
N THR A 359 12.68 -7.39 29.45
CA THR A 359 12.39 -7.17 30.87
C THR A 359 10.89 -7.18 31.21
N SER A 360 10.01 -6.99 30.22
CA SER A 360 8.56 -7.08 30.37
C SER A 360 7.98 -8.24 29.54
N THR A 361 7.58 -9.31 30.24
CA THR A 361 6.87 -10.45 29.64
C THR A 361 5.57 -9.99 28.96
N SER A 362 4.80 -9.11 29.61
CA SER A 362 3.53 -8.58 29.11
C SER A 362 3.71 -7.90 27.75
N LEU A 363 4.70 -7.01 27.64
CA LEU A 363 5.05 -6.31 26.40
C LEU A 363 5.48 -7.27 25.27
N ARG A 364 6.30 -8.27 25.62
CA ARG A 364 6.77 -9.30 24.69
C ARG A 364 5.60 -10.12 24.15
N GLN A 365 4.66 -10.54 25.00
CA GLN A 365 3.47 -11.27 24.56
C GLN A 365 2.58 -10.40 23.64
N THR A 366 2.48 -9.09 23.88
CA THR A 366 1.78 -8.17 22.96
C THR A 366 2.46 -8.12 21.57
N CYS A 367 3.79 -8.08 21.53
CA CYS A 367 4.53 -8.10 20.25
C CYS A 367 4.33 -9.42 19.49
N LEU A 368 4.28 -10.56 20.20
CA LEU A 368 3.97 -11.87 19.61
C LEU A 368 2.53 -11.95 19.08
N ALA A 369 1.56 -11.43 19.85
CA ALA A 369 0.16 -11.35 19.43
C ALA A 369 -0.01 -10.49 18.16
N TYR A 370 0.73 -9.37 18.07
CA TYR A 370 0.73 -8.50 16.90
C TYR A 370 1.34 -9.17 15.66
N GLN A 371 2.53 -9.80 15.78
CA GLN A 371 3.13 -10.50 14.64
C GLN A 371 2.26 -11.67 14.17
N ALA A 372 1.66 -12.41 15.11
CA ALA A 372 0.75 -13.50 14.79
C ALA A 372 -0.49 -13.04 14.03
N SER A 373 -1.03 -11.82 14.26
CA SER A 373 -2.24 -11.38 13.55
C SER A 373 -1.98 -11.12 12.05
N LEU A 374 -0.77 -10.67 11.72
CA LEU A 374 -0.27 -10.50 10.37
C LEU A 374 -0.07 -11.86 9.67
N GLU A 375 0.77 -12.74 10.22
CA GLU A 375 1.15 -14.01 9.59
C GLU A 375 -0.03 -15.01 9.48
N GLU A 376 -0.44 -15.34 8.25
CA GLU A 376 -1.57 -16.25 7.99
C GLU A 376 -1.44 -17.62 8.65
N GLU A 377 -0.25 -18.22 8.62
CA GLU A 377 0.05 -19.48 9.29
C GLU A 377 -0.12 -19.38 10.82
N ALA A 378 0.30 -18.25 11.41
CA ALA A 378 0.34 -18.04 12.87
C ALA A 378 -0.92 -17.39 13.45
N ARG A 379 -1.86 -16.93 12.61
CA ARG A 379 -3.06 -16.15 12.99
C ARG A 379 -3.99 -16.86 13.97
N HIS A 380 -3.90 -18.19 14.09
CA HIS A 380 -4.60 -18.98 15.09
C HIS A 380 -4.02 -18.85 16.51
N LEU A 381 -2.79 -18.34 16.65
CA LEU A 381 -2.09 -18.11 17.93
C LEU A 381 -2.35 -16.71 18.51
N THR A 382 -2.83 -15.76 17.70
CA THR A 382 -3.14 -14.38 18.16
C THR A 382 -4.00 -14.34 19.43
N PRO A 383 -5.10 -15.13 19.57
CA PRO A 383 -5.90 -15.10 20.79
C PRO A 383 -5.12 -15.59 22.03
N ILE A 384 -4.24 -16.58 21.87
CA ILE A 384 -3.45 -17.18 22.96
C ILE A 384 -2.43 -16.15 23.49
N TYR A 385 -1.65 -15.54 22.60
CA TYR A 385 -0.69 -14.51 22.97
C TYR A 385 -1.37 -13.24 23.50
N LEU A 386 -2.51 -12.83 22.91
CA LEU A 386 -3.28 -11.67 23.37
C LEU A 386 -3.87 -11.90 24.76
N GLN A 387 -4.43 -13.07 25.04
CA GLN A 387 -4.92 -13.42 26.38
C GLN A 387 -3.77 -13.40 27.41
N SER A 388 -2.62 -13.98 27.09
CA SER A 388 -1.44 -13.94 27.96
C SER A 388 -0.93 -12.51 28.20
N ALA A 389 -0.93 -11.67 27.16
CA ALA A 389 -0.52 -10.27 27.25
C ALA A 389 -1.50 -9.42 28.09
N LEU A 390 -2.81 -9.66 27.93
CA LEU A 390 -3.86 -9.00 28.72
C LEU A 390 -3.73 -9.36 30.20
N SER A 391 -3.63 -10.65 30.54
CA SER A 391 -3.48 -11.06 31.95
C SER A 391 -2.19 -10.50 32.58
N GLY A 392 -1.06 -10.54 31.87
CA GLY A 392 0.18 -9.90 32.33
C GLY A 392 0.05 -8.39 32.52
N TYR A 393 -0.61 -7.69 31.60
CA TYR A 393 -0.86 -6.25 31.70
C TYR A 393 -1.81 -5.90 32.87
N PHE A 394 -2.83 -6.70 33.14
CA PHE A 394 -3.71 -6.49 34.31
C PHE A 394 -2.99 -6.80 35.63
N GLU A 395 -2.08 -7.80 35.68
CA GLU A 395 -1.18 -8.01 36.82
C GLU A 395 -0.20 -6.85 37.03
N ASP A 396 0.30 -6.23 35.94
CA ASP A 396 1.15 -5.05 36.00
C ASP A 396 0.37 -3.80 36.46
N LEU A 397 -0.87 -3.61 36.00
CA LEU A 397 -1.74 -2.52 36.46
C LEU A 397 -2.09 -2.63 37.95
N ALA A 398 -2.16 -3.84 38.50
CA ALA A 398 -2.41 -4.09 39.92
C ALA A 398 -1.22 -3.75 40.85
N ARG A 399 -0.05 -3.40 40.30
CA ARG A 399 1.22 -3.25 41.03
C ARG A 399 1.80 -1.84 40.88
N PRO A 400 1.81 -0.99 41.94
CA PRO A 400 2.33 0.38 41.86
C PRO A 400 3.76 0.47 41.29
N GLU A 401 4.65 -0.46 41.63
CA GLU A 401 6.02 -0.50 41.12
C GLU A 401 6.13 -0.80 39.62
N LYS A 402 5.07 -1.35 39.00
CA LYS A 402 4.96 -1.56 37.55
C LYS A 402 4.31 -0.38 36.84
N LEU A 403 3.48 0.41 37.52
CA LEU A 403 2.87 1.62 36.95
C LEU A 403 3.91 2.69 36.55
N GLU A 404 5.10 2.71 37.18
CA GLU A 404 6.17 3.66 36.83
C GLU A 404 6.94 3.34 35.54
N LEU A 405 6.75 2.15 34.96
CA LEU A 405 7.56 1.68 33.82
C LEU A 405 6.99 2.12 32.47
N ASP A 406 7.85 2.65 31.59
CA ASP A 406 7.48 2.91 30.19
C ASP A 406 7.06 1.63 29.45
N ALA A 407 7.58 0.47 29.87
CA ALA A 407 7.17 -0.84 29.34
C ALA A 407 5.68 -1.11 29.55
N THR A 408 5.11 -0.72 30.70
CA THR A 408 3.69 -0.88 31.02
C THR A 408 2.84 0.04 30.13
N LEU A 409 3.28 1.29 29.93
CA LEU A 409 2.61 2.25 29.05
C LEU A 409 2.63 1.79 27.58
N ALA A 410 3.78 1.29 27.10
CA ALA A 410 3.93 0.71 25.77
C ALA A 410 3.09 -0.57 25.58
N THR A 411 2.98 -1.41 26.63
CA THR A 411 2.15 -2.63 26.60
C THR A 411 0.70 -2.27 26.35
N GLY A 412 0.14 -1.31 27.08
CA GLY A 412 -1.25 -0.87 26.90
C GLY A 412 -1.51 -0.26 25.51
N VAL A 413 -0.58 0.54 24.98
CA VAL A 413 -0.71 1.13 23.63
C VAL A 413 -0.68 0.04 22.55
N LEU A 414 0.25 -0.90 22.63
CA LEU A 414 0.33 -2.00 21.65
C LEU A 414 -0.84 -2.98 21.79
N LEU A 415 -1.41 -3.18 22.99
CA LEU A 415 -2.63 -3.96 23.17
C LEU A 415 -3.82 -3.32 22.44
N CYS A 416 -3.97 -1.99 22.50
CA CYS A 416 -4.94 -1.28 21.66
C CYS A 416 -4.69 -1.55 20.17
N SER A 417 -3.44 -1.47 19.70
CA SER A 417 -3.10 -1.76 18.29
C SER A 417 -3.40 -3.21 17.87
N VAL A 418 -3.12 -4.21 18.72
CA VAL A 418 -3.46 -5.63 18.45
C VAL A 418 -4.97 -5.79 18.34
N SER A 419 -5.74 -5.31 19.32
CA SER A 419 -7.20 -5.43 19.33
C SER A 419 -7.84 -4.71 18.14
N ILE A 420 -7.39 -3.49 17.82
CA ILE A 420 -7.82 -2.74 16.63
C ILE A 420 -7.55 -3.52 15.34
N SER A 421 -6.36 -4.10 15.16
CA SER A 421 -6.02 -4.89 13.96
C SER A 421 -6.82 -6.20 13.84
N SER A 422 -7.29 -6.73 14.98
CA SER A 422 -7.98 -8.01 15.09
C SER A 422 -9.50 -7.90 15.12
N LEU A 423 -10.05 -6.67 15.13
CA LEU A 423 -11.48 -6.35 15.34
C LEU A 423 -12.03 -6.78 16.72
N TYR A 424 -11.19 -6.82 17.73
CA TYR A 424 -11.64 -6.97 19.12
C TYR A 424 -12.09 -5.63 19.71
N ILE A 425 -12.91 -5.70 20.76
CA ILE A 425 -13.13 -4.56 21.65
C ILE A 425 -11.76 -4.11 22.19
N TRP A 426 -11.57 -2.80 22.37
CA TRP A 426 -10.25 -2.25 22.74
C TRP A 426 -10.34 -0.99 23.62
N THR A 427 -11.38 -0.17 23.49
CA THR A 427 -11.46 1.11 24.22
C THR A 427 -11.55 0.99 25.74
N PRO A 428 -11.93 -0.15 26.39
CA PRO A 428 -11.77 -0.31 27.83
C PRO A 428 -10.30 -0.31 28.30
N LEU A 429 -9.33 -0.67 27.44
CA LEU A 429 -7.89 -0.60 27.75
C LEU A 429 -7.43 0.84 28.04
N MET A 430 -8.15 1.83 27.50
CA MET A 430 -7.91 3.25 27.75
C MET A 430 -8.10 3.62 29.24
N LYS A 431 -8.93 2.89 30.01
CA LYS A 431 -9.03 3.05 31.47
C LYS A 431 -7.71 2.71 32.16
N GLY A 432 -7.08 1.60 31.77
CA GLY A 432 -5.77 1.19 32.30
C GLY A 432 -4.65 2.16 31.92
N LEU A 433 -4.62 2.59 30.65
CA LEU A 433 -3.66 3.61 30.18
C LEU A 433 -3.81 4.93 30.94
N ARG A 434 -5.05 5.38 31.20
CA ARG A 434 -5.32 6.57 32.03
C ARG A 434 -4.76 6.41 33.44
N ALA A 435 -4.93 5.26 34.08
CA ALA A 435 -4.40 4.99 35.42
C ALA A 435 -2.87 5.13 35.48
N VAL A 436 -2.15 4.56 34.49
CA VAL A 436 -0.68 4.72 34.36
C VAL A 436 -0.31 6.19 34.17
N LEU A 437 -0.99 6.91 33.27
CA LEU A 437 -0.72 8.33 32.99
C LEU A 437 -1.02 9.26 34.19
N GLN A 438 -2.00 8.92 35.01
CA GLN A 438 -2.33 9.65 36.24
C GLN A 438 -1.34 9.33 37.37
N HIS A 439 -0.99 8.06 37.59
CA HIS A 439 -0.04 7.64 38.62
C HIS A 439 1.32 8.33 38.47
N ARG A 440 1.88 8.29 37.25
CA ARG A 440 3.17 8.90 36.90
C ARG A 440 3.15 10.43 36.77
N GLY A 441 1.99 11.08 36.99
CA GLY A 441 1.81 12.53 36.83
C GLY A 441 2.08 13.06 35.41
N LEU A 442 2.07 12.20 34.38
CA LEU A 442 2.51 12.58 33.03
C LEU A 442 1.59 13.62 32.39
N LEU A 443 0.28 13.58 32.66
CA LEU A 443 -0.68 14.51 32.08
C LEU A 443 -0.41 15.97 32.48
N SER A 444 -0.02 16.23 33.74
CA SER A 444 0.28 17.57 34.26
C SER A 444 1.73 18.03 34.02
N ASN A 445 2.66 17.12 33.76
CA ASN A 445 4.06 17.45 33.52
C ASN A 445 4.32 17.93 32.07
N ALA A 446 4.77 19.17 31.93
CA ALA A 446 5.14 19.80 30.65
C ALA A 446 6.55 19.45 30.13
N LYS A 447 7.33 18.63 30.85
CA LYS A 447 8.66 18.12 30.42
C LYS A 447 8.77 16.63 30.71
N ARG A 448 8.46 15.81 29.69
CA ARG A 448 8.48 14.34 29.76
C ARG A 448 9.74 13.77 29.07
N PRO A 449 10.17 12.54 29.40
CA PRO A 449 11.10 11.78 28.55
C PRO A 449 10.52 11.61 27.12
N PRO A 450 11.35 11.56 26.06
CA PRO A 450 10.84 11.52 24.67
C PRO A 450 9.89 10.35 24.37
N LEU A 451 10.18 9.15 24.88
CA LEU A 451 9.29 7.99 24.75
C LEU A 451 7.92 8.24 25.42
N ALA A 452 7.93 8.76 26.65
CA ALA A 452 6.70 9.03 27.40
C ALA A 452 5.88 10.18 26.79
N ASP A 453 6.51 11.19 26.18
CA ASP A 453 5.81 12.26 25.46
C ASP A 453 5.13 11.73 24.19
N HIS A 454 5.85 10.92 23.41
CA HIS A 454 5.30 10.25 22.23
C HIS A 454 4.12 9.32 22.60
N LEU A 455 4.27 8.48 23.63
CA LEU A 455 3.19 7.60 24.09
C LEU A 455 1.97 8.39 24.59
N VAL A 456 2.16 9.52 25.28
CA VAL A 456 1.04 10.42 25.66
C VAL A 456 0.30 10.96 24.44
N GLU A 457 0.99 11.36 23.37
CA GLU A 457 0.34 11.82 22.14
C GLU A 457 -0.39 10.70 21.39
N VAL A 458 0.17 9.48 21.34
CA VAL A 458 -0.50 8.30 20.76
C VAL A 458 -1.77 7.94 21.55
N ILE A 459 -1.71 7.95 22.89
CA ILE A 459 -2.89 7.68 23.75
C ILE A 459 -3.95 8.78 23.57
N ALA A 460 -3.54 10.04 23.44
CA ALA A 460 -4.47 11.13 23.15
C ALA A 460 -5.13 11.01 21.77
N LEU A 461 -4.38 10.56 20.74
CA LEU A 461 -4.89 10.31 19.40
C LEU A 461 -5.89 9.13 19.35
N LEU A 462 -5.64 8.06 20.11
CA LEU A 462 -6.56 6.94 20.32
C LEU A 462 -7.82 7.36 21.09
N ASP A 463 -7.73 8.35 21.98
CA ASP A 463 -8.88 8.82 22.76
C ASP A 463 -9.88 9.64 21.94
N ILE A 464 -9.51 10.14 20.75
CA ILE A 464 -10.38 10.95 19.88
C ILE A 464 -11.63 10.14 19.48
N PRO A 465 -12.84 10.54 19.91
CA PRO A 465 -14.04 9.71 19.77
C PRO A 465 -14.44 9.48 18.31
N TYR A 466 -14.27 10.48 17.46
CA TYR A 466 -14.82 10.50 16.10
C TYR A 466 -14.10 9.57 15.10
N PHE A 467 -12.96 8.97 15.49
CA PHE A 467 -12.30 7.91 14.73
C PHE A 467 -12.79 6.50 15.12
N THR A 468 -13.56 6.34 16.20
CA THR A 468 -14.05 5.03 16.67
C THR A 468 -15.56 4.91 16.49
N LEU A 469 -15.99 4.05 15.57
CA LEU A 469 -17.40 3.71 15.41
C LEU A 469 -17.80 2.68 16.47
N ASN A 470 -18.97 2.88 17.08
CA ASN A 470 -19.48 2.08 18.20
C ASN A 470 -18.51 1.97 19.41
N ARG A 471 -17.87 3.09 19.77
CA ARG A 471 -17.06 3.19 20.98
C ARG A 471 -17.89 2.90 22.24
N ILE A 472 -17.44 1.94 23.04
CA ILE A 472 -18.11 1.42 24.25
C ILE A 472 -17.71 2.21 25.50
N SER A 473 -16.44 2.64 25.62
CA SER A 473 -15.96 3.43 26.76
C SER A 473 -16.08 4.94 26.52
N GLN A 474 -16.43 5.69 27.57
CA GLN A 474 -16.55 7.15 27.47
C GLN A 474 -15.20 7.79 27.04
N PRO A 475 -15.21 8.79 26.13
CA PRO A 475 -14.02 9.56 25.77
C PRO A 475 -13.50 10.36 26.97
N MET A 476 -12.18 10.38 27.17
CA MET A 476 -11.57 11.11 28.28
C MET A 476 -11.15 12.53 27.89
N ASN A 477 -11.20 12.85 26.59
CA ASN A 477 -10.84 14.13 25.97
C ASN A 477 -9.37 14.52 26.23
N LEU A 478 -8.48 13.52 26.27
CA LEU A 478 -7.06 13.73 26.55
C LEU A 478 -6.38 14.68 25.54
N TRP A 479 -6.83 14.67 24.28
CA TRP A 479 -6.30 15.54 23.24
C TRP A 479 -6.58 17.02 23.55
N ALA A 480 -7.85 17.41 23.70
CA ALA A 480 -8.25 18.76 24.11
C ALA A 480 -7.55 19.25 25.38
N ALA A 481 -7.43 18.37 26.38
CA ALA A 481 -6.92 18.73 27.70
C ALA A 481 -5.39 18.91 27.75
N TYR A 482 -4.62 18.06 27.05
CA TYR A 482 -3.18 17.95 27.28
C TYR A 482 -2.28 18.09 26.04
N VAL A 483 -2.80 17.91 24.81
CA VAL A 483 -2.02 18.01 23.57
C VAL A 483 -2.38 19.28 22.78
N ALA A 484 -3.67 19.50 22.56
CA ALA A 484 -4.19 20.67 21.85
C ALA A 484 -3.74 22.03 22.42
N PRO A 485 -3.48 22.23 23.74
CA PRO A 485 -3.00 23.51 24.26
C PRO A 485 -1.59 23.88 23.80
N SER A 486 -0.69 22.89 23.65
CA SER A 486 0.73 23.11 23.30
C SER A 486 1.03 22.94 21.81
N LYS A 487 0.40 21.96 21.15
CA LYS A 487 0.64 21.67 19.72
C LYS A 487 -0.30 22.50 18.83
N LYS A 488 0.23 23.63 18.32
CA LYS A 488 -0.52 24.66 17.57
C LYS A 488 -0.17 24.79 16.08
N SER A 489 0.81 24.05 15.56
CA SER A 489 1.20 24.05 14.14
C SER A 489 2.00 22.78 13.81
N GLY A 490 2.21 22.50 12.52
CA GLY A 490 2.98 21.35 12.05
C GLY A 490 2.18 20.02 12.07
N VAL A 491 2.90 18.92 11.86
CA VAL A 491 2.33 17.59 11.60
C VAL A 491 2.64 16.63 12.75
N GLU A 492 1.63 15.93 13.26
CA GLU A 492 1.80 14.89 14.28
C GLU A 492 2.43 13.64 13.65
N HIS A 493 3.41 13.04 14.32
CA HIS A 493 4.34 12.09 13.71
C HIS A 493 3.72 10.70 13.41
N THR A 494 2.78 10.26 14.23
CA THR A 494 2.11 8.96 14.18
C THR A 494 1.08 8.93 13.03
N SER A 495 0.22 9.95 13.01
CA SER A 495 -0.88 10.09 12.06
C SER A 495 -0.47 10.73 10.72
N GLY A 496 0.57 11.57 10.72
CA GLY A 496 0.84 12.43 9.58
C GLY A 496 -0.28 13.44 9.30
N LEU A 497 -1.18 13.71 10.25
CA LEU A 497 -2.20 14.75 10.17
C LEU A 497 -1.68 16.04 10.86
N PRO A 498 -2.07 17.25 10.42
CA PRO A 498 -1.61 18.48 11.04
C PRO A 498 -2.28 18.70 12.39
N TYR A 499 -1.52 19.13 13.41
CA TYR A 499 -2.06 19.40 14.74
C TYR A 499 -3.21 20.41 14.70
N THR A 500 -3.14 21.44 13.85
CA THR A 500 -4.26 22.40 13.65
C THR A 500 -5.52 21.77 13.07
N MET A 501 -5.43 20.65 12.34
CA MET A 501 -6.60 19.90 11.89
C MET A 501 -7.10 18.96 13.00
N ILE A 502 -6.23 18.21 13.67
CA ILE A 502 -6.63 17.28 14.76
C ILE A 502 -7.34 18.07 15.89
N ASN A 503 -6.85 19.27 16.22
CA ASN A 503 -7.48 20.21 17.16
C ASN A 503 -8.91 20.68 16.75
N LEU A 504 -9.35 20.41 15.52
CA LEU A 504 -10.74 20.60 15.06
C LEU A 504 -11.50 19.26 14.97
N LEU A 505 -10.80 18.15 14.68
CA LEU A 505 -11.39 16.80 14.65
C LEU A 505 -11.79 16.29 16.04
N ASP A 506 -11.13 16.76 17.09
CA ASP A 506 -11.40 16.36 18.49
C ASP A 506 -12.76 16.85 19.03
N ASN A 507 -13.42 17.81 18.36
CA ASN A 507 -14.76 18.27 18.75
C ASN A 507 -15.62 18.62 17.52
N LEU A 508 -16.13 17.59 16.84
CA LEU A 508 -17.01 17.73 15.67
C LEU A 508 -18.43 18.18 16.01
N GLU A 509 -18.88 18.04 17.26
CA GLU A 509 -20.21 18.45 17.72
C GLU A 509 -20.33 19.96 17.95
N SER A 510 -19.23 20.67 18.25
CA SER A 510 -19.27 22.12 18.44
C SER A 510 -19.85 22.83 17.21
N PRO A 511 -20.84 23.74 17.38
CA PRO A 511 -21.46 24.46 16.26
C PRO A 511 -20.47 25.38 15.51
N THR A 512 -19.27 25.61 16.08
CA THR A 512 -18.21 26.38 15.44
C THR A 512 -17.28 25.55 14.53
N THR A 513 -17.27 24.23 14.66
CA THR A 513 -16.26 23.37 14.02
C THR A 513 -16.43 23.29 12.51
N GLU A 514 -17.66 23.20 11.99
CA GLU A 514 -17.92 23.30 10.54
C GLU A 514 -17.34 24.58 9.93
N LYS A 515 -17.56 25.74 10.59
CA LYS A 515 -17.02 27.03 10.13
C LYS A 515 -15.49 27.02 10.13
N LYS A 516 -14.88 26.59 11.25
CA LYS A 516 -13.40 26.49 11.39
C LYS A 516 -12.79 25.54 10.35
N LEU A 517 -13.43 24.41 10.05
CA LEU A 517 -12.98 23.46 9.02
C LEU A 517 -13.10 24.05 7.60
N LEU A 518 -14.11 24.88 7.32
CA LEU A 518 -14.21 25.61 6.05
C LEU A 518 -13.12 26.70 5.92
N GLU A 519 -12.81 27.40 7.01
CA GLU A 519 -11.81 28.48 7.09
C GLU A 519 -10.36 27.99 7.25
N TRP A 520 -10.13 26.71 7.57
CA TRP A 520 -8.78 26.13 7.75
C TRP A 520 -7.96 26.21 6.45
N THR A 521 -6.77 26.81 6.56
CA THR A 521 -5.92 27.23 5.44
C THR A 521 -4.99 26.15 4.90
N GLY A 522 -4.81 25.05 5.63
CA GLY A 522 -3.73 24.09 5.38
C GLY A 522 -2.46 24.40 6.18
N GLU A 523 -1.53 23.45 6.12
CA GLU A 523 -0.20 23.43 6.74
C GLU A 523 0.83 22.97 5.70
N LEU A 524 2.12 23.02 6.03
CA LEU A 524 3.17 22.49 5.16
C LEU A 524 3.47 21.02 5.51
N GLY A 525 3.39 20.13 4.52
CA GLY A 525 3.69 18.70 4.64
C GLY A 525 4.99 18.31 3.94
N GLU A 526 5.63 17.26 4.45
CA GLU A 526 6.86 16.69 3.89
C GLU A 526 6.63 16.06 2.49
N VAL A 527 5.42 15.56 2.23
CA VAL A 527 5.08 14.84 0.99
C VAL A 527 3.81 15.43 0.37
N PHE A 528 3.90 15.90 -0.88
CA PHE A 528 2.80 16.60 -1.57
C PHE A 528 1.45 15.86 -1.59
N ILE A 529 1.43 14.51 -1.48
CA ILE A 529 0.19 13.74 -1.45
C ILE A 529 -0.61 13.91 -0.15
N GLN A 530 0.05 14.29 0.95
CA GLN A 530 -0.57 14.52 2.26
C GLN A 530 -1.64 15.62 2.18
N ILE A 531 -1.45 16.65 1.34
CA ILE A 531 -2.45 17.71 1.10
C ILE A 531 -3.81 17.14 0.65
N HIS A 532 -3.81 16.09 -0.19
CA HIS A 532 -5.04 15.44 -0.63
C HIS A 532 -5.66 14.55 0.45
N ILE A 533 -4.85 13.96 1.34
CA ILE A 533 -5.35 13.24 2.52
C ILE A 533 -6.02 14.24 3.46
N TRP A 534 -5.36 15.36 3.78
CA TRP A 534 -5.88 16.37 4.70
C TRP A 534 -7.16 17.05 4.17
N GLU A 535 -7.26 17.36 2.87
CA GLU A 535 -8.51 17.85 2.27
C GLU A 535 -9.63 16.78 2.34
N ALA A 536 -9.31 15.49 2.18
CA ALA A 536 -10.28 14.41 2.38
C ALA A 536 -10.77 14.36 3.83
N PHE A 537 -9.87 14.40 4.83
CA PHE A 537 -10.22 14.48 6.25
C PHE A 537 -11.08 15.70 6.57
N ARG A 538 -10.70 16.89 6.09
CA ARG A 538 -11.40 18.15 6.32
C ARG A 538 -12.83 18.13 5.76
N MET A 539 -13.00 17.65 4.53
CA MET A 539 -14.32 17.53 3.91
C MET A 539 -15.17 16.46 4.61
N ALA A 540 -14.60 15.31 4.95
CA ALA A 540 -15.29 14.27 5.71
C ALA A 540 -15.71 14.75 7.11
N ALA A 541 -14.85 15.48 7.82
CA ALA A 541 -15.14 16.03 9.13
C ALA A 541 -16.32 17.01 9.12
N ILE A 542 -16.50 17.79 8.03
CA ILE A 542 -17.71 18.63 7.87
C ILE A 542 -18.95 17.76 7.64
N LEU A 543 -18.87 16.67 6.86
CA LEU A 543 -19.98 15.72 6.71
C LEU A 543 -20.35 15.05 8.05
N HIS A 544 -19.35 14.68 8.85
CA HIS A 544 -19.51 14.05 10.16
C HIS A 544 -20.12 15.04 11.17
N SER A 545 -19.59 16.26 11.27
CA SER A 545 -20.13 17.35 12.12
C SER A 545 -21.60 17.66 11.80
N ARG A 546 -21.97 17.74 10.51
CA ARG A 546 -23.37 17.87 10.09
C ARG A 546 -24.23 16.70 10.54
N ALA A 547 -23.75 15.46 10.36
CA ALA A 547 -24.48 14.25 10.72
C ALA A 547 -24.77 14.15 12.23
N LEU A 548 -23.82 14.58 13.07
CA LEU A 548 -23.95 14.64 14.53
C LEU A 548 -24.96 15.73 14.94
N ARG A 549 -24.90 16.91 14.32
CA ARG A 549 -25.85 17.99 14.57
C ARG A 549 -27.28 17.63 14.13
N SER A 550 -27.44 16.89 13.04
CA SER A 550 -28.74 16.34 12.61
C SER A 550 -29.35 15.33 13.58
N THR A 551 -28.60 14.78 14.53
CA THR A 551 -29.13 13.92 15.61
C THR A 551 -29.47 14.67 16.90
N THR A 552 -29.01 15.92 17.08
CA THR A 552 -29.24 16.67 18.33
C THR A 552 -30.31 17.77 18.24
N THR A 553 -30.62 18.28 17.04
CA THR A 553 -31.60 19.38 16.89
C THR A 553 -33.02 18.88 16.58
N THR A 554 -33.85 18.72 17.61
CA THR A 554 -35.33 18.71 17.50
C THR A 554 -35.95 20.10 17.62
N SER A 555 -35.16 21.12 17.95
CA SER A 555 -35.58 22.53 18.07
C SER A 555 -35.71 23.22 16.70
N SER A 556 -36.89 23.74 16.40
CA SER A 556 -37.17 24.49 15.18
C SER A 556 -36.81 25.99 15.31
N ASP A 557 -35.63 26.37 14.84
CA ASP A 557 -35.27 27.78 14.58
C ASP A 557 -35.20 28.03 13.06
N PRO A 558 -36.22 28.64 12.44
CA PRO A 558 -36.33 28.77 10.98
C PRO A 558 -35.63 30.00 10.40
N GLU A 559 -34.64 30.59 11.09
CA GLU A 559 -34.05 31.88 10.69
C GLU A 559 -32.53 31.96 10.88
N ALA A 560 -31.78 31.42 9.91
CA ALA A 560 -30.33 31.61 9.79
C ALA A 560 -29.98 32.07 8.36
N LEU A 561 -29.51 33.31 8.26
CA LEU A 561 -29.20 34.06 7.03
C LEU A 561 -28.41 33.23 5.98
N VAL A 562 -28.78 33.37 4.70
CA VAL A 562 -28.15 32.66 3.56
C VAL A 562 -26.66 32.97 3.47
N SER A 563 -25.85 32.09 4.04
CA SER A 563 -24.39 32.11 4.02
C SER A 563 -23.86 31.14 2.97
N ALA A 564 -22.65 31.38 2.47
CA ALA A 564 -22.04 30.63 1.36
C ALA A 564 -21.52 29.22 1.77
N ILE A 565 -22.28 28.51 2.61
CA ILE A 565 -21.95 27.17 3.13
C ILE A 565 -22.09 26.14 1.99
N PRO A 566 -21.05 25.34 1.68
CA PRO A 566 -21.12 24.34 0.60
C PRO A 566 -22.18 23.27 0.83
N SER A 567 -22.92 22.90 -0.22
CA SER A 567 -23.93 21.83 -0.15
C SER A 567 -23.31 20.47 0.19
N GLN A 568 -24.07 19.58 0.81
CA GLN A 568 -23.57 18.25 1.22
C GLN A 568 -23.05 17.43 0.03
N ALA A 569 -23.70 17.54 -1.13
CA ALA A 569 -23.25 16.93 -2.38
C ALA A 569 -21.89 17.49 -2.85
N LEU A 570 -21.65 18.80 -2.73
CA LEU A 570 -20.38 19.41 -3.10
C LEU A 570 -19.24 18.99 -2.16
N ILE A 571 -19.49 18.91 -0.85
CA ILE A 571 -18.49 18.42 0.12
C ILE A 571 -18.19 16.93 -0.11
N ARG A 572 -19.21 16.10 -0.34
CA ARG A 572 -19.05 14.69 -0.73
C ARG A 572 -18.20 14.57 -1.99
N MET A 573 -18.50 15.35 -3.03
CA MET A 573 -17.76 15.35 -4.29
C MET A 573 -16.29 15.76 -4.10
N LYS A 574 -16.01 16.78 -3.26
CA LYS A 574 -14.63 17.15 -2.89
C LYS A 574 -13.91 16.04 -2.14
N THR A 575 -14.55 15.42 -1.15
CA THR A 575 -13.97 14.30 -0.37
C THR A 575 -13.56 13.16 -1.31
N PHE A 576 -14.46 12.76 -2.20
CA PHE A 576 -14.17 11.72 -3.18
C PHE A 576 -13.12 12.12 -4.21
N ALA A 577 -13.08 13.38 -4.67
CA ALA A 577 -12.02 13.86 -5.57
C ALA A 577 -10.63 13.86 -4.89
N ALA A 578 -10.57 14.18 -3.60
CA ALA A 578 -9.34 14.15 -2.81
C ALA A 578 -8.84 12.71 -2.58
N ILE A 579 -9.74 11.80 -2.14
CA ILE A 579 -9.45 10.36 -2.05
C ILE A 579 -9.00 9.79 -3.41
N GLN A 580 -9.68 10.20 -4.48
CA GLN A 580 -9.36 9.78 -5.83
C GLN A 580 -7.93 10.18 -6.21
N ALA A 581 -7.51 11.43 -5.93
CA ALA A 581 -6.12 11.87 -6.14
C ALA A 581 -5.08 11.05 -5.35
N VAL A 582 -5.40 10.65 -4.10
CA VAL A 582 -4.54 9.77 -3.28
C VAL A 582 -4.37 8.40 -3.95
N VAL A 583 -5.46 7.73 -4.33
CA VAL A 583 -5.42 6.46 -5.06
C VAL A 583 -4.64 6.58 -6.36
N ASP A 584 -4.93 7.64 -7.11
CA ASP A 584 -4.44 7.85 -8.46
C ASP A 584 -2.95 8.17 -8.53
N SER A 585 -2.41 8.84 -7.51
CA SER A 585 -0.96 8.99 -7.34
C SER A 585 -0.22 7.65 -7.18
N GLY A 586 -0.94 6.59 -6.79
CA GLY A 586 -0.36 5.33 -6.34
C GLY A 586 0.12 5.40 -4.90
N ALA A 587 -0.53 6.14 -4.01
CA ALA A 587 -0.18 6.15 -2.58
C ALA A 587 -0.11 4.73 -1.99
N PHE A 588 -1.04 3.85 -2.41
CA PHE A 588 -1.10 2.43 -2.06
C PHE A 588 0.04 1.57 -2.63
N THR A 589 0.72 2.05 -3.68
CA THR A 589 1.93 1.42 -4.22
C THR A 589 3.22 1.88 -3.52
N PHE A 590 3.11 2.70 -2.47
CA PHE A 590 4.19 2.99 -1.52
C PHE A 590 3.88 2.33 -0.18
N ARG A 591 4.83 1.60 0.41
CA ARG A 591 4.72 1.11 1.81
C ARG A 591 4.88 2.29 2.78
N GLN A 592 3.75 2.96 3.06
CA GLN A 592 3.59 4.09 3.99
C GLN A 592 2.15 4.06 4.56
N PRO A 593 1.88 4.62 5.76
CA PRO A 593 0.58 4.45 6.46
C PRO A 593 -0.57 5.24 5.81
N PHE A 594 -0.26 6.10 4.83
CA PHE A 594 -1.20 6.92 4.07
C PHE A 594 -2.29 6.14 3.32
N GLY A 595 -2.10 4.83 3.10
CA GLY A 595 -3.15 3.96 2.56
C GLY A 595 -4.29 3.72 3.55
N GLY A 596 -3.97 3.30 4.79
CA GLY A 596 -4.95 3.08 5.84
C GLY A 596 -5.67 4.37 6.25
N ALA A 597 -4.92 5.48 6.36
CA ALA A 597 -5.45 6.77 6.80
C ALA A 597 -6.66 7.28 5.99
N ILE A 598 -6.87 6.87 4.73
CA ILE A 598 -8.08 7.28 3.98
C ILE A 598 -9.36 6.53 4.38
N ILE A 599 -9.31 5.52 5.26
CA ILE A 599 -10.49 4.75 5.69
C ILE A 599 -11.55 5.67 6.32
N TYR A 600 -11.17 6.55 7.26
CA TYR A 600 -12.08 7.51 7.89
C TYR A 600 -12.79 8.42 6.87
N PRO A 601 -12.09 9.21 6.02
CA PRO A 601 -12.77 10.09 5.09
C PRO A 601 -13.55 9.33 4.00
N LEU A 602 -13.08 8.15 3.59
CA LEU A 602 -13.80 7.26 2.67
C LEU A 602 -15.10 6.77 3.29
N PHE A 603 -15.05 6.22 4.50
CA PHE A 603 -16.21 5.68 5.23
C PHE A 603 -17.28 6.76 5.38
N ILE A 604 -16.94 7.88 6.00
CA ILE A 604 -17.87 8.99 6.25
C ILE A 604 -18.49 9.52 4.96
N ALA A 605 -17.70 9.79 3.90
CA ALA A 605 -18.26 10.26 2.63
C ALA A 605 -19.12 9.19 1.94
N SER A 606 -18.77 7.91 2.09
CA SER A 606 -19.52 6.79 1.51
C SER A 606 -20.91 6.64 2.12
N LEU A 607 -21.06 6.83 3.45
CA LEU A 607 -22.37 6.82 4.12
C LEU A 607 -23.37 7.76 3.41
N PHE A 608 -22.94 8.95 2.98
CA PHE A 608 -23.81 9.98 2.38
C PHE A 608 -23.92 9.94 0.85
N THR A 609 -23.52 8.84 0.19
CA THR A 609 -23.70 8.69 -1.28
C THR A 609 -25.16 8.48 -1.68
N GLU A 610 -25.51 8.88 -2.89
CA GLU A 610 -26.83 8.62 -3.50
C GLU A 610 -26.82 7.34 -4.33
N GLU A 611 -27.99 6.71 -4.51
CA GLU A 611 -28.12 5.49 -5.32
C GLU A 611 -27.74 5.77 -6.79
N LYS A 612 -26.95 4.88 -7.40
CA LYS A 612 -26.39 4.99 -8.76
C LYS A 612 -25.47 6.20 -9.03
N SER A 613 -25.14 7.01 -8.01
CA SER A 613 -24.17 8.13 -8.11
C SER A 613 -22.76 7.66 -8.51
N LYS A 614 -21.90 8.58 -8.99
CA LYS A 614 -20.51 8.23 -9.34
C LYS A 614 -19.68 7.99 -8.08
N GLU A 615 -19.93 8.77 -7.04
CA GLU A 615 -19.33 8.67 -5.71
C GLU A 615 -19.61 7.31 -5.06
N ARG A 616 -20.83 6.79 -5.23
CA ARG A 616 -21.20 5.42 -4.80
C ARG A 616 -20.33 4.34 -5.45
N ARG A 617 -19.99 4.50 -6.74
CA ARG A 617 -19.07 3.57 -7.43
C ARG A 617 -17.64 3.73 -6.92
N LEU A 618 -17.20 4.99 -6.79
CA LEU A 618 -15.88 5.36 -6.28
C LEU A 618 -15.61 4.82 -4.87
N ALA A 619 -16.62 4.83 -4.00
CA ALA A 619 -16.59 4.18 -2.70
C ALA A 619 -16.25 2.69 -2.83
N GLY A 620 -17.02 1.96 -3.64
CA GLY A 620 -16.83 0.54 -3.86
C GLY A 620 -15.43 0.17 -4.31
N VAL A 621 -14.84 0.91 -5.26
CA VAL A 621 -13.45 0.65 -5.65
C VAL A 621 -12.48 0.83 -4.51
N THR A 622 -12.67 1.89 -3.72
CA THR A 622 -11.64 2.26 -2.75
C THR A 622 -11.60 1.22 -1.65
N PHE A 623 -12.75 0.69 -1.24
CA PHE A 623 -12.81 -0.45 -0.32
C PHE A 623 -12.29 -1.76 -0.91
N HIS A 624 -12.62 -2.12 -2.16
CA HIS A 624 -12.06 -3.34 -2.77
C HIS A 624 -10.54 -3.24 -2.93
N HIS A 625 -10.04 -2.09 -3.42
CA HIS A 625 -8.62 -1.82 -3.60
C HIS A 625 -7.87 -1.74 -2.25
N LEU A 626 -8.51 -1.25 -1.19
CA LEU A 626 -7.97 -1.38 0.17
C LEU A 626 -7.86 -2.87 0.52
N LYS A 627 -8.97 -3.61 0.51
CA LYS A 627 -9.05 -5.06 0.79
C LYS A 627 -8.15 -5.95 -0.10
N ASP A 628 -7.60 -5.44 -1.20
CA ASP A 628 -6.66 -6.15 -2.09
C ASP A 628 -5.18 -5.78 -1.86
N ASN A 629 -4.88 -4.74 -1.07
CA ASN A 629 -3.52 -4.27 -0.76
C ASN A 629 -3.23 -4.15 0.76
N ASP A 630 -4.29 -4.15 1.58
CA ASP A 630 -4.30 -4.11 3.03
C ASP A 630 -4.81 -5.47 3.54
N GLU A 631 -3.99 -6.15 4.33
CA GLU A 631 -4.39 -7.38 5.04
C GLU A 631 -5.40 -7.09 6.18
N GLY A 632 -5.61 -5.81 6.50
CA GLY A 632 -6.55 -5.30 7.48
C GLY A 632 -8.01 -5.60 7.18
N ARG A 633 -8.56 -6.52 7.99
CA ARG A 633 -10.01 -6.83 8.09
C ARG A 633 -10.88 -5.57 8.28
N ASN A 634 -10.32 -4.52 8.87
CA ASN A 634 -11.00 -3.25 9.16
C ASN A 634 -11.52 -2.58 7.87
N SER A 635 -10.79 -2.68 6.75
CA SER A 635 -11.24 -2.11 5.47
C SER A 635 -12.48 -2.83 4.91
N GLN A 636 -12.53 -4.16 5.05
CA GLN A 636 -13.69 -4.98 4.68
C GLN A 636 -14.90 -4.69 5.56
N VAL A 637 -14.73 -4.68 6.88
CA VAL A 637 -15.86 -4.43 7.81
C VAL A 637 -16.37 -2.99 7.72
N ALA A 638 -15.50 -2.01 7.48
CA ALA A 638 -15.91 -0.65 7.15
C ALA A 638 -16.79 -0.62 5.88
N TRP A 639 -16.46 -1.43 4.87
CA TRP A 639 -17.24 -1.55 3.64
C TRP A 639 -18.57 -2.27 3.86
N ASP A 640 -18.60 -3.33 4.67
CA ASP A 640 -19.82 -4.05 5.05
C ASP A 640 -20.79 -3.17 5.85
N ILE A 641 -20.29 -2.28 6.70
CA ILE A 641 -21.13 -1.30 7.40
C ILE A 641 -21.68 -0.24 6.44
N VAL A 642 -20.85 0.28 5.53
CA VAL A 642 -21.31 1.13 4.42
C VAL A 642 -22.27 0.35 3.49
N GLN A 643 -22.18 -0.98 3.44
CA GLN A 643 -23.13 -1.83 2.72
C GLN A 643 -24.50 -1.78 3.34
N GLU A 644 -24.56 -2.01 4.64
CA GLU A 644 -25.83 -2.13 5.32
C GLU A 644 -26.52 -0.78 5.57
N VAL A 645 -25.78 0.29 5.82
CA VAL A 645 -26.37 1.63 5.93
C VAL A 645 -27.08 2.06 4.63
N TRP A 646 -26.59 1.64 3.46
CA TRP A 646 -27.29 1.91 2.19
C TRP A 646 -28.52 1.00 1.97
N SER A 647 -28.67 -0.07 2.75
CA SER A 647 -29.85 -0.92 2.82
C SER A 647 -30.91 -0.28 3.73
N ARG A 648 -30.60 -0.08 5.02
CA ARG A 648 -31.57 0.50 6.00
C ARG A 648 -32.02 1.90 5.64
N ALA A 649 -31.18 2.71 5.00
CA ALA A 649 -31.58 4.04 4.53
C ALA A 649 -32.71 4.03 3.47
N LYS A 650 -33.08 2.85 2.91
CA LYS A 650 -34.26 2.70 2.04
C LYS A 650 -35.55 2.46 2.81
N SER A 651 -35.50 1.78 3.97
CA SER A 651 -36.67 1.47 4.80
C SER A 651 -36.88 2.49 5.92
N ARG A 652 -35.80 2.95 6.56
CA ARG A 652 -35.78 3.89 7.70
C ARG A 652 -35.45 5.30 7.23
N VAL A 653 -36.32 5.85 6.37
CA VAL A 653 -36.21 7.21 5.83
C VAL A 653 -36.23 8.23 6.97
N GLY A 654 -35.31 9.20 6.94
CA GLY A 654 -35.17 10.25 7.94
C GLY A 654 -34.18 9.95 9.07
N VAL A 655 -33.80 8.69 9.29
CA VAL A 655 -32.77 8.35 10.29
C VAL A 655 -31.39 8.78 9.80
N CYS A 656 -30.58 9.36 10.69
CA CYS A 656 -29.21 9.75 10.36
C CYS A 656 -28.36 8.53 9.99
N ARG A 657 -27.68 8.58 8.83
CA ARG A 657 -26.88 7.46 8.33
C ARG A 657 -25.68 7.10 9.20
N LEU A 658 -25.20 8.03 10.02
CA LEU A 658 -24.19 7.77 11.04
C LEU A 658 -24.77 6.99 12.23
N ALA A 659 -26.02 7.24 12.61
CA ALA A 659 -26.69 6.46 13.66
C ALA A 659 -26.89 5.00 13.19
N LEU A 660 -27.38 4.80 11.95
CA LEU A 660 -27.49 3.45 11.35
C LEU A 660 -26.13 2.72 11.27
N ALA A 661 -25.02 3.45 11.12
CA ALA A 661 -23.67 2.87 11.13
C ALA A 661 -23.24 2.42 12.54
N LYS A 662 -23.51 3.24 13.57
CA LYS A 662 -23.28 2.88 14.97
C LYS A 662 -24.14 1.69 15.39
N GLU A 663 -25.41 1.68 14.98
CA GLU A 663 -26.38 0.61 15.23
C GLU A 663 -25.85 -0.75 14.74
N PHE A 664 -25.47 -0.83 13.46
CA PHE A 664 -24.96 -2.07 12.88
C PHE A 664 -23.65 -2.56 13.53
N ALA A 665 -22.74 -1.64 13.88
CA ALA A 665 -21.51 -2.01 14.57
C ALA A 665 -21.75 -2.52 16.01
N ALA A 666 -22.80 -2.04 16.69
CA ALA A 666 -23.22 -2.55 18.00
C ALA A 666 -23.77 -3.98 17.91
N GLU A 667 -24.57 -4.27 16.89
CA GLU A 667 -25.14 -5.60 16.62
C GLU A 667 -24.05 -6.62 16.27
N MET A 668 -23.04 -6.19 15.49
CA MET A 668 -21.83 -6.96 15.20
C MET A 668 -20.89 -7.11 16.42
N LYS A 669 -21.14 -6.39 17.51
CA LYS A 669 -20.35 -6.36 18.76
C LYS A 669 -18.88 -5.99 18.56
N ILE A 670 -18.61 -5.00 17.71
CA ILE A 670 -17.27 -4.53 17.37
C ILE A 670 -17.07 -3.04 17.69
N GLU A 671 -15.83 -2.66 17.94
CA GLU A 671 -15.38 -1.26 17.94
C GLU A 671 -14.52 -1.02 16.70
N LEU A 672 -15.07 -0.38 15.67
CA LEU A 672 -14.32 -0.15 14.43
C LEU A 672 -13.56 1.17 14.52
N TYR A 673 -12.25 1.09 14.72
CA TYR A 673 -11.34 2.21 14.49
C TYR A 673 -11.17 2.44 12.99
N LEU A 674 -11.38 3.67 12.55
CA LEU A 674 -11.43 4.08 11.13
C LEU A 674 -10.16 4.83 10.68
N TYR A 675 -9.18 5.00 11.55
CA TYR A 675 -8.01 5.83 11.33
C TYR A 675 -6.74 5.00 11.13
#